data_AF-A0A4Z2GBR5-F1
#
_entry.id   AF-A0A4Z2GBR5-F1
#
_cell.length_a   1.000
_cell.length_b   1.000
_cell.length_c   1.000
_cell.angle_alpha   90.00
_cell.angle_beta   90.00
_cell.angle_gamma   90.00
#
_symmetry.space_group_name_H-M   'P 1'
#
loop_
_entity.id
_entity.type
_entity.pdbx_description
1 polymer ?
#
loop_
_entity_poly.entity_id
_entity_poly.type
_entity_poly.pdbx_seq_one_letter_code
_entity_poly.pdbx_strand_id
1 'polypeptide(L)'
;MNAAWEGLNRTWRERMERLEEAMTASVQYQDALQSMFDYLDNAVIKLCEMSPVGTDLGTVKQQIEELKQYKVEVYQQQIDMEKLCHQGELLLKKVSDHTDRDMIQEPLIELRHLWENLGDKITQRQHKLEGALLALGQFQHALSEVQAWLNHTHTTLDTQRPVSSDPKAIEIELAKHHVLRNDVLSHHATVENVNGAGAELLESSPGDEATHLRDQLDHLNRGWDGLRHKTQERQQLLEAALQQAEGFHGELEEFLQWLRRTDSQLSAAKPTGGLPETAREQLQQHLELQDQLSQRADQYHRVLDQGESMLLARGGEEGGPGTTQTQQNLAMLQNKWAAFNAKMDDRRAKLEEAVSLATGFQTSLQDTINWLTQAEQTLNMAQPPSLILDTVLFQIDEHKVFVTEVNTHREQVLALEKSGSQLRFSSLKQDVVLIKNLLLSVQARWDKLVQRSLDRGRHLDEARKRAKQFHEAWRKLTDWLEEAEKRLDSELEISNEPDKIKVQLAKHKEFQKALGSKQPVYDTTVRSGRAMRDKAQLPADTQRMEHLVGEVRDKWDTVCGKSVERQHKLEEALLFSGQFAEALQALVDWLYRVEPLLAEDLPVHGDLDLVSNLMDSHKAFQKELGKRTSSVQALKRSARDLMDTGRDDTAWVKVQVQELSSRWDSVCALSVTKQTRLQQALKQAEEFRTAIQVLLEWLSEAEQTLRFRGLLPEEAETLQALLHTHRDFMGTVEERRADVNRAAGMGEGILTLCHQDSITTIKHWITIIRARFEEVRRRRRRRRRRRRSNVLVNDVLLQPLSFKVLTWAKQHEQRLETALTEVLNNANLLEELLSWLQFAEATLVQKDTEPLPQDIAQVQTLITEHQVFMEEMTRKQPDVDKVTKTYKRKPAEPPSSLAERRGARKQQQQHAVQLSGGNPRLNQLCARWQQVWLLALDRQRKLNDGLDRLEEARRRDRAPLGEMLWKP
;
A
#
# COMPACT_ATOMS: atom_id res chain seq x y z
N MET A 1 60.22 221.86 77.63
CA MET A 1 60.37 220.62 78.41
C MET A 1 59.16 219.66 78.31
N ASN A 2 57.94 220.12 77.99
CA ASN A 2 56.75 219.24 77.86
C ASN A 2 56.71 218.31 76.63
N ALA A 3 57.48 218.55 75.55
CA ALA A 3 57.38 217.74 74.32
C ALA A 3 58.12 216.38 74.37
N ALA A 4 59.09 216.20 75.28
CA ALA A 4 59.90 214.97 75.33
C ALA A 4 59.22 213.81 76.08
N TRP A 5 58.31 214.10 77.03
CA TRP A 5 57.60 213.06 77.79
C TRP A 5 56.52 212.38 76.94
N GLU A 6 55.70 213.16 76.21
CA GLU A 6 54.63 212.58 75.37
C GLU A 6 55.14 211.62 74.28
N GLY A 7 56.35 211.83 73.75
CA GLY A 7 56.97 210.93 72.77
C GLY A 7 57.29 209.54 73.32
N LEU A 8 57.84 209.47 74.54
CA LEU A 8 58.23 208.20 75.16
C LEU A 8 57.02 207.33 75.52
N ASN A 9 55.92 207.98 75.97
CA ASN A 9 54.72 207.28 76.42
C ASN A 9 53.93 206.65 75.26
N ARG A 10 54.05 207.19 74.03
CA ARG A 10 53.44 206.61 72.83
C ARG A 10 54.19 205.35 72.38
N THR A 11 55.52 205.42 72.32
CA THR A 11 56.36 204.29 71.87
C THR A 11 56.33 203.08 72.80
N TRP A 12 56.11 203.29 74.11
CA TRP A 12 55.99 202.18 75.06
C TRP A 12 54.65 201.43 74.92
N ARG A 13 53.55 202.17 74.71
CA ARG A 13 52.20 201.59 74.55
C ARG A 13 52.10 200.76 73.26
N GLU A 14 52.63 201.28 72.15
CA GLU A 14 52.73 200.55 70.88
C GLU A 14 53.61 199.29 70.97
N ARG A 15 54.56 199.25 71.91
CA ARG A 15 55.42 198.08 72.12
C ARG A 15 54.78 197.02 73.01
N MET A 16 53.95 197.39 73.98
CA MET A 16 53.15 196.44 74.76
C MET A 16 52.07 195.76 73.91
N GLU A 17 51.33 196.54 73.11
CA GLU A 17 50.24 196.01 72.28
C GLU A 17 50.75 194.99 71.24
N ARG A 18 51.92 195.25 70.63
CA ARG A 18 52.58 194.30 69.73
C ARG A 18 53.08 193.02 70.42
N LEU A 19 53.49 193.10 71.68
CA LEU A 19 53.92 191.91 72.45
C LEU A 19 52.71 191.06 72.86
N GLU A 20 51.58 191.67 73.21
CA GLU A 20 50.33 190.97 73.54
C GLU A 20 49.72 190.24 72.33
N GLU A 21 49.70 190.87 71.15
CA GLU A 21 49.26 190.24 69.89
C GLU A 21 50.14 189.05 69.48
N ALA A 22 51.46 189.16 69.65
CA ALA A 22 52.38 188.07 69.32
C ALA A 22 52.22 186.88 70.27
N MET A 23 52.03 187.14 71.57
CA MET A 23 51.76 186.11 72.58
C MET A 23 50.46 185.35 72.29
N THR A 24 49.36 186.06 72.00
CA THR A 24 48.06 185.43 71.71
C THR A 24 48.08 184.60 70.43
N ALA A 25 48.74 185.07 69.37
CA ALA A 25 48.89 184.30 68.13
C ALA A 25 49.72 183.01 68.32
N SER A 26 50.76 183.05 69.16
CA SER A 26 51.61 181.88 69.42
C SER A 26 50.90 180.82 70.25
N VAL A 27 50.11 181.21 71.27
CA VAL A 27 49.31 180.28 72.09
C VAL A 27 48.23 179.61 71.23
N GLN A 28 47.50 180.36 70.40
CA GLN A 28 46.46 179.80 69.54
C GLN A 28 47.01 178.76 68.54
N TYR A 29 48.20 179.00 67.99
CA TYR A 29 48.87 178.02 67.14
C TYR A 29 49.27 176.75 67.91
N GLN A 30 49.80 176.91 69.12
CA GLN A 30 50.27 175.78 69.92
C GLN A 30 49.11 174.90 70.42
N ASP A 31 47.98 175.49 70.82
CA ASP A 31 46.76 174.75 71.17
C ASP A 31 46.18 174.00 69.95
N ALA A 32 46.13 174.65 68.79
CA ALA A 32 45.63 174.03 67.56
C ALA A 32 46.57 172.91 67.06
N LEU A 33 47.88 173.05 67.25
CA LEU A 33 48.89 172.05 66.93
C LEU A 33 48.71 170.79 67.79
N GLN A 34 48.57 170.96 69.11
CA GLN A 34 48.36 169.83 70.02
C GLN A 34 47.05 169.09 69.71
N SER A 35 45.95 169.82 69.47
CA SER A 35 44.67 169.21 69.11
C SER A 35 44.73 168.36 67.84
N MET A 36 45.60 168.71 66.89
CA MET A 36 45.74 167.99 65.63
C MET A 36 46.59 166.72 65.79
N PHE A 37 47.61 166.73 66.66
CA PHE A 37 48.31 165.51 67.05
C PHE A 37 47.39 164.53 67.79
N ASP A 38 46.59 165.02 68.73
CA ASP A 38 45.63 164.18 69.47
C ASP A 38 44.60 163.52 68.54
N TYR A 39 44.16 164.22 67.49
CA TYR A 39 43.30 163.61 66.47
C TYR A 39 44.01 162.53 65.66
N LEU A 40 45.25 162.79 65.22
CA LEU A 40 46.02 161.84 64.41
C LEU A 40 46.28 160.53 65.15
N ASP A 41 46.59 160.58 66.45
CA ASP A 41 46.75 159.39 67.29
C ASP A 41 45.46 158.57 67.35
N ASN A 42 44.33 159.23 67.61
CA ASN A 42 43.02 158.57 67.66
C ASN A 42 42.63 157.97 66.29
N ALA A 43 42.92 158.67 65.20
CA ALA A 43 42.66 158.16 63.86
C ALA A 43 43.49 156.90 63.57
N VAL A 44 44.81 156.93 63.84
CA VAL A 44 45.69 155.78 63.63
C VAL A 44 45.27 154.58 64.49
N ILE A 45 44.88 154.79 65.75
CA ILE A 45 44.37 153.73 66.63
C ILE A 45 43.11 153.09 66.02
N LYS A 46 42.13 153.90 65.59
CA LYS A 46 40.89 153.41 64.98
C LYS A 46 41.14 152.56 63.72
N LEU A 47 42.17 152.88 62.92
CA LEU A 47 42.55 152.08 61.75
C LEU A 47 43.22 150.74 62.14
N CYS A 48 44.03 150.73 63.20
CA CYS A 48 44.68 149.53 63.72
C CYS A 48 43.69 148.58 64.41
N GLU A 49 42.62 149.11 65.01
CA GLU A 49 41.55 148.33 65.65
C GLU A 49 40.53 147.74 64.67
N MET A 50 40.60 148.08 63.37
CA MET A 50 39.71 147.48 62.38
C MET A 50 39.98 145.98 62.19
N SER A 51 38.91 145.19 62.09
CA SER A 51 38.94 143.72 61.99
C SER A 51 39.78 143.19 60.80
N PRO A 52 40.32 141.95 60.87
CA PRO A 52 41.00 141.33 59.72
C PRO A 52 40.03 141.08 58.55
N VAL A 53 40.55 140.87 57.34
CA VAL A 53 39.73 140.63 56.13
C VAL A 53 38.86 139.37 56.29
N GLY A 54 37.56 139.47 56.05
CA GLY A 54 36.64 138.33 56.17
C GLY A 54 36.88 137.22 55.12
N THR A 55 36.45 135.99 55.42
CA THR A 55 36.58 134.81 54.52
C THR A 55 35.34 134.57 53.66
N ASP A 56 34.31 135.41 53.74
CA ASP A 56 33.12 135.33 52.91
C ASP A 56 32.82 136.64 52.18
N LEU A 57 32.15 136.50 51.05
CA LEU A 57 31.85 137.62 50.15
C LEU A 57 30.96 138.69 50.81
N GLY A 58 30.14 138.33 51.81
CA GLY A 58 29.29 139.26 52.52
C GLY A 58 30.09 140.15 53.48
N THR A 59 30.93 139.53 54.29
CA THR A 59 31.75 140.21 55.30
C THR A 59 32.81 141.12 54.66
N VAL A 60 33.48 140.70 53.59
CA VAL A 60 34.45 141.56 52.88
C VAL A 60 33.78 142.79 52.25
N LYS A 61 32.56 142.64 51.69
CA LYS A 61 31.80 143.78 51.15
C LYS A 61 31.44 144.79 52.24
N GLN A 62 31.06 144.32 53.42
CA GLN A 62 30.77 145.18 54.57
C GLN A 62 32.02 145.95 55.02
N GLN A 63 33.17 145.26 55.15
CA GLN A 63 34.43 145.89 55.56
C GLN A 63 34.94 146.94 54.57
N ILE A 64 34.71 146.75 53.26
CA ILE A 64 35.00 147.77 52.24
C ILE A 64 34.17 149.03 52.48
N GLU A 65 32.90 148.87 52.83
CA GLU A 65 32.00 150.01 53.05
C GLU A 65 32.35 150.77 54.35
N GLU A 66 32.70 150.04 55.41
CA GLU A 66 33.21 150.62 56.67
C GLU A 66 34.51 151.42 56.45
N LEU A 67 35.45 150.90 55.64
CA LEU A 67 36.69 151.60 55.30
C LEU A 67 36.44 152.85 54.45
N LYS A 68 35.46 152.83 53.55
CA LYS A 68 35.06 154.03 52.78
C LYS A 68 34.54 155.14 53.69
N GLN A 69 33.69 154.81 54.67
CA GLN A 69 33.17 155.80 55.62
C GLN A 69 34.30 156.41 56.46
N TYR A 70 35.19 155.56 56.99
CA TYR A 70 36.34 156.02 57.76
C TYR A 70 37.28 156.93 56.94
N LYS A 71 37.52 156.59 55.65
CA LYS A 71 38.32 157.42 54.74
C LYS A 71 37.72 158.82 54.54
N VAL A 72 36.40 158.93 54.49
CA VAL A 72 35.70 160.23 54.40
C VAL A 72 35.90 161.05 55.68
N GLU A 73 35.75 160.42 56.86
CA GLU A 73 35.95 161.08 58.16
C GLU A 73 37.36 161.68 58.29
N VAL A 74 38.39 160.96 57.85
CA VAL A 74 39.80 161.43 57.90
C VAL A 74 40.03 162.62 56.96
N TYR A 75 39.52 162.59 55.73
CA TYR A 75 39.73 163.70 54.79
C TYR A 75 39.00 165.00 55.18
N GLN A 76 37.96 164.94 56.01
CA GLN A 76 37.24 166.14 56.44
C GLN A 76 38.11 167.08 57.29
N GLN A 77 39.07 166.52 58.04
CA GLN A 77 40.01 167.26 58.90
C GLN A 77 41.22 167.84 58.14
N GLN A 78 41.33 167.57 56.84
CA GLN A 78 42.38 168.09 55.96
C GLN A 78 42.43 169.64 55.96
N ILE A 79 41.26 170.29 55.99
CA ILE A 79 41.15 171.75 55.94
C ILE A 79 41.77 172.39 57.19
N ASP A 80 41.48 171.85 58.36
CA ASP A 80 41.98 172.37 59.63
C ASP A 80 43.50 172.10 59.78
N MET A 81 43.97 170.94 59.30
CA MET A 81 45.39 170.61 59.19
C MET A 81 46.18 171.60 58.31
N GLU A 82 45.65 171.95 57.13
CA GLU A 82 46.30 172.93 56.25
C GLU A 82 46.25 174.36 56.81
N LYS A 83 45.15 174.73 57.47
CA LYS A 83 45.00 176.02 58.14
C LYS A 83 46.01 176.17 59.28
N LEU A 84 46.23 175.12 60.06
CA LEU A 84 47.25 175.05 61.11
C LEU A 84 48.67 175.19 60.53
N CYS A 85 48.96 174.50 59.42
CA CYS A 85 50.24 174.65 58.71
C CYS A 85 50.49 176.10 58.29
N HIS A 86 49.47 176.76 57.74
CA HIS A 86 49.58 178.15 57.31
C HIS A 86 49.81 179.12 58.49
N GLN A 87 49.16 178.87 59.63
CA GLN A 87 49.36 179.68 60.84
C GLN A 87 50.79 179.55 61.38
N GLY A 88 51.38 178.35 61.40
CA GLY A 88 52.78 178.19 61.81
C GLY A 88 53.78 178.80 60.83
N GLU A 89 53.50 178.76 59.52
CA GLU A 89 54.31 179.47 58.51
C GLU A 89 54.29 181.00 58.70
N LEU A 90 53.15 181.57 59.10
CA LEU A 90 53.02 183.00 59.40
C LEU A 90 53.81 183.39 60.65
N LEU A 91 53.81 182.55 61.69
CA LEU A 91 54.60 182.78 62.90
C LEU A 91 56.11 182.71 62.61
N LEU A 92 56.55 181.76 61.79
CA LEU A 92 57.94 181.65 61.35
C LEU A 92 58.47 182.94 60.69
N LYS A 93 57.64 183.70 59.97
CA LYS A 93 58.04 184.96 59.34
C LYS A 93 58.24 186.13 60.32
N LYS A 94 57.67 186.06 61.53
CA LYS A 94 57.75 187.13 62.54
C LYS A 94 58.86 186.93 63.56
N VAL A 95 59.44 185.73 63.60
CA VAL A 95 60.52 185.37 64.52
C VAL A 95 61.87 185.64 63.86
N SER A 96 62.72 186.42 64.54
CA SER A 96 64.06 186.79 64.08
C SER A 96 65.18 185.91 64.66
N ASP A 97 64.91 185.17 65.74
CA ASP A 97 65.86 184.23 66.34
C ASP A 97 65.73 182.83 65.73
N HIS A 98 66.85 182.15 65.52
CA HIS A 98 66.87 180.88 64.77
C HIS A 98 66.30 179.71 65.60
N THR A 99 66.56 179.73 66.91
CA THR A 99 66.08 178.73 67.88
C THR A 99 64.56 178.69 67.95
N ASP A 100 63.93 179.86 68.00
CA ASP A 100 62.47 179.99 68.05
C ASP A 100 61.80 179.60 66.71
N ARG A 101 62.51 179.72 65.58
CA ARG A 101 62.03 179.19 64.29
C ARG A 101 61.98 177.67 64.27
N ASP A 102 63.04 177.02 64.75
CA ASP A 102 63.10 175.56 64.76
C ASP A 102 62.01 174.95 65.66
N MET A 103 61.70 175.60 66.79
CA MET A 103 60.61 175.21 67.70
C MET A 103 59.20 175.21 67.06
N ILE A 104 59.01 175.92 65.94
CA ILE A 104 57.73 175.95 65.20
C ILE A 104 57.78 175.02 63.98
N GLN A 105 58.95 174.90 63.34
CA GLN A 105 59.11 174.18 62.09
C GLN A 105 59.16 172.65 62.27
N GLU A 106 59.86 172.14 63.29
CA GLU A 106 59.96 170.68 63.51
C GLU A 106 58.61 170.00 63.76
N PRO A 107 57.74 170.50 64.67
CA PRO A 107 56.44 169.87 64.92
C PRO A 107 55.53 169.87 63.68
N LEU A 108 55.64 170.89 62.82
CA LEU A 108 54.86 170.98 61.58
C LEU A 108 55.30 169.98 60.51
N ILE A 109 56.58 169.61 60.49
CA ILE A 109 57.09 168.57 59.59
C ILE A 109 56.61 167.21 60.09
N GLU A 110 56.70 166.96 61.39
CA GLU A 110 56.26 165.69 62.00
C GLU A 110 54.77 165.43 61.80
N LEU A 111 53.92 166.44 62.04
CA LEU A 111 52.48 166.36 61.82
C LEU A 111 52.13 165.99 60.37
N ARG A 112 52.87 166.55 59.39
CA ARG A 112 52.67 166.30 57.96
C ARG A 112 53.02 164.87 57.57
N HIS A 113 54.11 164.33 58.12
CA HIS A 113 54.50 162.94 57.91
C HIS A 113 53.51 161.93 58.50
N LEU A 114 52.99 162.19 59.70
CA LEU A 114 52.00 161.31 60.33
C LEU A 114 50.69 161.26 59.51
N TRP A 115 50.28 162.39 58.93
CA TRP A 115 49.13 162.47 58.06
C TRP A 115 49.29 161.67 56.76
N GLU A 116 50.44 161.77 56.09
CA GLU A 116 50.75 160.98 54.88
C GLU A 116 50.76 159.47 55.19
N ASN A 117 51.38 159.06 56.31
CA ASN A 117 51.43 157.66 56.74
C ASN A 117 50.04 157.07 57.03
N LEU A 118 49.13 157.87 57.62
CA LEU A 118 47.74 157.47 57.79
C LEU A 118 47.05 157.22 56.44
N GLY A 119 47.29 158.08 55.44
CA GLY A 119 46.78 157.91 54.07
C GLY A 119 47.28 156.63 53.37
N ASP A 120 48.56 156.29 53.53
CA ASP A 120 49.15 155.08 52.95
C ASP A 120 48.55 153.81 53.57
N LYS A 121 48.38 153.77 54.89
CA LYS A 121 47.80 152.62 55.59
C LYS A 121 46.33 152.37 55.21
N ILE A 122 45.55 153.43 55.01
CA ILE A 122 44.16 153.32 54.53
C ILE A 122 44.13 152.69 53.13
N THR A 123 45.01 153.15 52.23
CA THR A 123 45.11 152.63 50.86
C THR A 123 45.56 151.18 50.82
N GLN A 124 46.51 150.81 51.67
CA GLN A 124 46.99 149.43 51.79
C GLN A 124 45.89 148.47 52.28
N ARG A 125 45.06 148.92 53.24
CA ARG A 125 43.90 148.14 53.71
C ARG A 125 42.82 148.01 52.63
N GLN A 126 42.58 149.06 51.83
CA GLN A 126 41.66 149.03 50.69
C GLN A 126 42.06 147.95 49.66
N HIS A 127 43.33 147.92 49.24
CA HIS A 127 43.82 146.92 48.29
C HIS A 127 43.71 145.48 48.80
N LYS A 128 43.95 145.26 50.11
CA LYS A 128 43.79 143.93 50.71
C LYS A 128 42.33 143.43 50.66
N LEU A 129 41.37 144.31 50.95
CA LEU A 129 39.94 143.97 50.89
C LEU A 129 39.45 143.75 49.45
N GLU A 130 39.88 144.57 48.50
CA GLU A 130 39.54 144.42 47.07
C GLU A 130 40.15 143.15 46.45
N GLY A 131 41.38 142.80 46.82
CA GLY A 131 42.04 141.56 46.40
C GLY A 131 41.34 140.30 46.92
N ALA A 132 40.94 140.30 48.20
CA ALA A 132 40.19 139.19 48.79
C ALA A 132 38.80 139.01 48.16
N LEU A 133 38.10 140.11 47.82
CA LEU A 133 36.80 140.06 47.15
C LEU A 133 36.86 139.35 45.79
N LEU A 134 37.91 139.60 45.01
CA LEU A 134 38.12 138.96 43.72
C LEU A 134 38.43 137.46 43.88
N ALA A 135 39.34 137.11 44.80
CA ALA A 135 39.73 135.74 45.06
C ALA A 135 38.54 134.88 45.55
N LEU A 136 37.73 135.41 46.47
CA LEU A 136 36.52 134.73 46.97
C LEU A 136 35.45 134.55 45.89
N GLY A 137 35.27 135.54 45.02
CA GLY A 137 34.34 135.43 43.88
C GLY A 137 34.76 134.35 42.88
N GLN A 138 36.06 134.27 42.56
CA GLN A 138 36.61 133.26 41.65
C GLN A 138 36.53 131.85 42.26
N PHE A 139 36.85 131.71 43.55
CA PHE A 139 36.74 130.46 44.28
C PHE A 139 35.29 129.94 44.31
N GLN A 140 34.31 130.79 44.65
CA GLN A 140 32.92 130.38 44.77
C GLN A 140 32.32 129.92 43.43
N HIS A 141 32.69 130.58 42.33
CA HIS A 141 32.27 130.18 40.99
C HIS A 141 32.85 128.80 40.63
N ALA A 142 34.16 128.62 40.78
CA ALA A 142 34.84 127.37 40.46
C ALA A 142 34.32 126.20 41.33
N LEU A 143 34.08 126.42 42.63
CA LEU A 143 33.48 125.44 43.52
C LEU A 143 32.08 125.02 43.06
N SER A 144 31.23 125.97 42.66
CA SER A 144 29.86 125.69 42.22
C SER A 144 29.80 124.86 40.93
N GLU A 145 30.68 125.14 39.97
CA GLU A 145 30.77 124.40 38.70
C GLU A 145 31.19 122.94 38.94
N VAL A 146 32.23 122.73 39.75
CA VAL A 146 32.70 121.37 40.08
C VAL A 146 31.64 120.61 40.87
N GLN A 147 30.95 121.24 41.82
CA GLN A 147 29.88 120.59 42.58
C GLN A 147 28.69 120.18 41.70
N ALA A 148 28.30 121.03 40.73
CA ALA A 148 27.23 120.72 39.79
C ALA A 148 27.60 119.54 38.88
N TRP A 149 28.82 119.53 38.34
CA TRP A 149 29.35 118.40 37.56
C TRP A 149 29.41 117.11 38.38
N LEU A 150 29.87 117.19 39.63
CA LEU A 150 30.01 116.05 40.53
C LEU A 150 28.66 115.40 40.84
N ASN A 151 27.63 116.21 41.10
CA ASN A 151 26.26 115.73 41.30
C ASN A 151 25.67 115.09 40.04
N HIS A 152 25.90 115.69 38.86
CA HIS A 152 25.43 115.13 37.59
C HIS A 152 26.09 113.77 37.29
N THR A 153 27.40 113.67 37.54
CA THR A 153 28.19 112.46 37.27
C THR A 153 27.85 111.34 38.26
N HIS A 154 27.63 111.67 39.55
CA HIS A 154 27.08 110.73 40.54
C HIS A 154 25.71 110.19 40.11
N THR A 155 24.81 111.08 39.69
CA THR A 155 23.47 110.68 39.21
C THR A 155 23.57 109.78 37.98
N THR A 156 24.52 110.08 37.08
CA THR A 156 24.75 109.28 35.88
C THR A 156 25.24 107.87 36.24
N LEU A 157 26.11 107.71 37.23
CA LEU A 157 26.56 106.40 37.74
C LEU A 157 25.44 105.65 38.46
N ASP A 158 24.64 106.34 39.28
CA ASP A 158 23.54 105.74 40.05
C ASP A 158 22.37 105.30 39.16
N THR A 159 22.19 105.91 38.00
CA THR A 159 21.14 105.58 37.02
C THR A 159 21.58 104.59 35.94
N GLN A 160 22.82 104.08 35.99
CA GLN A 160 23.28 103.07 35.03
C GLN A 160 22.50 101.75 35.17
N ARG A 161 22.29 101.09 34.03
CA ARG A 161 21.58 99.81 33.97
C ARG A 161 22.39 98.65 34.60
N PRO A 162 21.72 97.55 34.98
CA PRO A 162 22.39 96.30 35.31
C PRO A 162 23.31 95.82 34.18
N VAL A 163 24.41 95.13 34.52
CA VAL A 163 25.41 94.67 33.54
C VAL A 163 24.83 93.57 32.65
N SER A 164 24.93 93.74 31.32
CA SER A 164 24.49 92.76 30.31
C SER A 164 25.27 91.45 30.41
N SER A 165 24.67 90.30 30.10
CA SER A 165 25.36 88.99 30.09
C SER A 165 25.96 88.60 28.73
N ASP A 166 25.76 89.43 27.70
CA ASP A 166 26.46 89.30 26.42
C ASP A 166 27.85 89.94 26.51
N PRO A 167 28.96 89.19 26.28
CA PRO A 167 30.31 89.72 26.29
C PRO A 167 30.47 91.00 25.47
N LYS A 168 29.88 91.07 24.26
CA LYS A 168 29.99 92.25 23.39
C LYS A 168 29.29 93.47 23.97
N ALA A 169 28.14 93.26 24.61
CA ALA A 169 27.44 94.33 25.29
C ALA A 169 28.21 94.82 26.53
N ILE A 170 28.89 93.92 27.26
CA ILE A 170 29.76 94.30 28.39
C ILE A 170 30.98 95.08 27.89
N GLU A 171 31.64 94.66 26.81
CA GLU A 171 32.74 95.40 26.19
C GLU A 171 32.34 96.84 25.82
N ILE A 172 31.13 97.01 25.25
CA ILE A 172 30.59 98.33 24.92
C ILE A 172 30.36 99.18 26.18
N GLU A 173 29.76 98.60 27.23
CA GLU A 173 29.56 99.31 28.51
C GLU A 173 30.89 99.63 29.20
N LEU A 174 31.90 98.76 29.11
CA LEU A 174 33.25 98.98 29.62
C LEU A 174 33.94 100.11 28.86
N ALA A 175 33.78 100.19 27.53
CA ALA A 175 34.28 101.29 26.72
C ALA A 175 33.59 102.63 27.06
N LYS A 176 32.26 102.64 27.25
CA LYS A 176 31.52 103.83 27.71
C LYS A 176 31.99 104.28 29.11
N HIS A 177 32.16 103.33 30.03
CA HIS A 177 32.64 103.61 31.38
C HIS A 177 34.09 104.12 31.39
N HIS A 178 34.93 103.63 30.48
CA HIS A 178 36.28 104.14 30.29
C HIS A 178 36.29 105.62 29.88
N VAL A 179 35.37 106.04 29.01
CA VAL A 179 35.20 107.46 28.64
C VAL A 179 34.79 108.28 29.86
N LEU A 180 33.81 107.82 30.63
CA LEU A 180 33.36 108.48 31.86
C LEU A 180 34.49 108.58 32.91
N ARG A 181 35.28 107.52 33.08
CA ARG A 181 36.44 107.52 33.98
C ARG A 181 37.49 108.53 33.55
N ASN A 182 37.77 108.62 32.25
CA ASN A 182 38.70 109.61 31.72
C ASN A 182 38.19 111.04 31.93
N ASP A 183 36.89 111.27 31.77
CA ASP A 183 36.23 112.54 32.08
C ASP A 183 36.41 112.91 33.56
N VAL A 184 36.12 111.96 34.47
CA VAL A 184 36.38 112.10 35.91
C VAL A 184 37.83 112.45 36.18
N LEU A 185 38.80 111.72 35.61
CA LEU A 185 40.23 112.00 35.81
C LEU A 185 40.65 113.39 35.30
N SER A 186 40.02 113.89 34.23
CA SER A 186 40.33 115.22 33.69
C SER A 186 39.95 116.36 34.66
N HIS A 187 38.91 116.15 35.46
CA HIS A 187 38.47 117.09 36.49
C HIS A 187 39.33 117.05 37.78
N HIS A 188 40.28 116.12 37.90
CA HIS A 188 41.19 116.05 39.04
C HIS A 188 41.97 117.36 39.21
N ALA A 189 42.53 117.90 38.12
CA ALA A 189 43.27 119.16 38.17
C ALA A 189 42.36 120.33 38.56
N THR A 190 41.08 120.31 38.15
CA THR A 190 40.12 121.36 38.53
C THR A 190 39.75 121.29 40.02
N VAL A 191 39.60 120.09 40.59
CA VAL A 191 39.36 119.89 42.03
C VAL A 191 40.58 120.34 42.85
N GLU A 192 41.79 119.99 42.42
CA GLU A 192 43.05 120.43 43.05
C GLU A 192 43.21 121.96 42.99
N ASN A 193 42.87 122.59 41.86
CA ASN A 193 42.93 124.05 41.75
C ASN A 193 41.92 124.74 42.67
N VAL A 194 40.70 124.20 42.81
CA VAL A 194 39.69 124.70 43.77
C VAL A 194 40.17 124.50 45.21
N ASN A 195 40.75 123.34 45.54
CA ASN A 195 41.36 123.07 46.85
C ASN A 195 42.51 124.03 47.15
N GLY A 196 43.40 124.30 46.16
CA GLY A 196 44.51 125.23 46.29
C GLY A 196 44.05 126.66 46.52
N ALA A 197 43.09 127.15 45.74
CA ALA A 197 42.48 128.47 45.94
C ALA A 197 41.75 128.57 47.30
N GLY A 198 41.08 127.49 47.73
CA GLY A 198 40.48 127.40 49.05
C GLY A 198 41.49 127.40 50.19
N ALA A 199 42.65 126.76 50.00
CA ALA A 199 43.74 126.73 50.97
C ALA A 199 44.42 128.10 51.13
N GLU A 200 44.68 128.82 50.04
CA GLU A 200 45.20 130.20 50.07
C GLU A 200 44.26 131.15 50.82
N LEU A 201 42.95 131.00 50.61
CA LEU A 201 41.93 131.77 51.34
C LEU A 201 41.91 131.42 52.84
N LEU A 202 42.14 130.15 53.21
CA LEU A 202 42.24 129.69 54.60
C LEU A 202 43.51 130.19 55.32
N GLU A 203 44.65 130.33 54.64
CA GLU A 203 45.90 130.85 55.24
C GLU A 203 45.82 132.35 55.59
N SER A 204 44.93 133.09 54.92
CA SER A 204 44.81 134.54 55.07
C SER A 204 43.90 135.02 56.24
N SER A 205 43.29 134.10 57.01
CA SER A 205 42.30 134.44 58.04
C SER A 205 42.47 133.74 59.39
N PRO A 206 42.06 134.38 60.51
CA PRO A 206 42.06 133.76 61.83
C PRO A 206 40.75 133.04 62.20
N GLY A 207 40.87 131.78 62.63
CA GLY A 207 39.99 131.14 63.62
C GLY A 207 38.59 130.68 63.17
N ASP A 208 37.56 131.47 63.49
CA ASP A 208 36.16 131.00 63.51
C ASP A 208 35.48 131.03 62.13
N GLU A 209 35.77 132.01 61.27
CA GLU A 209 35.17 132.12 59.92
C GLU A 209 35.82 131.19 58.88
N ALA A 210 36.91 130.50 59.24
CA ALA A 210 37.59 129.49 58.41
C ALA A 210 36.87 128.11 58.43
N THR A 211 35.98 127.88 59.39
CA THR A 211 35.27 126.61 59.57
C THR A 211 34.28 126.31 58.44
N HIS A 212 33.47 127.29 58.04
CA HIS A 212 32.50 127.16 56.95
C HIS A 212 33.16 126.86 55.59
N LEU A 213 34.27 127.54 55.27
CA LEU A 213 35.05 127.31 54.04
C LEU A 213 35.67 125.90 54.04
N ARG A 214 36.12 125.41 55.20
CA ARG A 214 36.65 124.05 55.38
C ARG A 214 35.56 122.99 55.16
N ASP A 215 34.37 123.18 55.70
CA ASP A 215 33.24 122.27 55.50
C ASP A 215 32.83 122.15 54.02
N GLN A 216 32.91 123.25 53.26
CA GLN A 216 32.65 123.25 51.82
C GLN A 216 33.68 122.46 51.01
N LEU A 217 34.98 122.60 51.33
CA LEU A 217 36.04 121.79 50.73
C LEU A 217 35.93 120.32 51.14
N ASP A 218 35.61 120.02 52.40
CA ASP A 218 35.41 118.64 52.88
C ASP A 218 34.18 117.97 52.25
N HIS A 219 33.13 118.75 51.94
CA HIS A 219 31.98 118.24 51.18
C HIS A 219 32.36 117.91 49.73
N LEU A 220 33.08 118.80 49.06
CA LEU A 220 33.60 118.58 47.71
C LEU A 220 34.50 117.34 47.65
N ASN A 221 35.47 117.24 48.56
CA ASN A 221 36.44 116.14 48.60
C ASN A 221 35.77 114.80 48.92
N ARG A 222 34.80 114.75 49.85
CA ARG A 222 33.99 113.54 50.08
C ARG A 222 33.18 113.14 48.85
N GLY A 223 32.58 114.11 48.16
CA GLY A 223 31.87 113.88 46.92
C GLY A 223 32.78 113.30 45.83
N TRP A 224 34.01 113.83 45.74
CA TRP A 224 35.01 113.43 44.76
C TRP A 224 35.55 112.02 45.01
N ASP A 225 35.93 111.72 46.25
CA ASP A 225 36.38 110.38 46.64
C ASP A 225 35.27 109.35 46.46
N GLY A 226 34.04 109.71 46.81
CA GLY A 226 32.87 108.87 46.55
C GLY A 226 32.65 108.60 45.06
N LEU A 227 32.84 109.60 44.20
CA LEU A 227 32.70 109.45 42.74
C LEU A 227 33.80 108.53 42.17
N ARG A 228 35.03 108.73 42.63
CA ARG A 228 36.19 107.91 42.25
C ARG A 228 36.00 106.46 42.67
N HIS A 229 35.52 106.23 43.89
CA HIS A 229 35.22 104.89 44.40
C HIS A 229 34.13 104.19 43.57
N LYS A 230 32.98 104.85 43.37
CA LYS A 230 31.88 104.30 42.56
C LYS A 230 32.31 104.00 41.12
N THR A 231 33.12 104.88 40.52
CA THR A 231 33.67 104.67 39.18
C THR A 231 34.60 103.45 39.16
N GLN A 232 35.42 103.25 40.18
CA GLN A 232 36.33 102.11 40.25
C GLN A 232 35.60 100.78 40.55
N GLU A 233 34.63 100.77 41.46
CA GLU A 233 33.77 99.61 41.73
C GLU A 233 33.02 99.18 40.47
N ARG A 234 32.44 100.14 39.74
CA ARG A 234 31.73 99.85 38.49
C ARG A 234 32.65 99.25 37.43
N GLN A 235 33.90 99.71 37.34
CA GLN A 235 34.89 99.13 36.43
C GLN A 235 35.21 97.67 36.79
N GLN A 236 35.52 97.40 38.06
CA GLN A 236 35.82 96.03 38.53
C GLN A 236 34.64 95.09 38.30
N LEU A 237 33.41 95.57 38.52
CA LEU A 237 32.20 94.80 38.30
C LEU A 237 32.00 94.47 36.81
N LEU A 238 32.24 95.42 35.90
CA LEU A 238 32.18 95.19 34.45
C LEU A 238 33.28 94.24 33.96
N GLU A 239 34.51 94.36 34.47
CA GLU A 239 35.64 93.46 34.13
C GLU A 239 35.40 92.02 34.61
N ALA A 240 34.95 91.85 35.86
CA ALA A 240 34.60 90.55 36.41
C ALA A 240 33.43 89.90 35.66
N ALA A 241 32.41 90.69 35.31
CA ALA A 241 31.28 90.22 34.52
C ALA A 241 31.68 89.82 33.09
N LEU A 242 32.66 90.52 32.48
CA LEU A 242 33.19 90.17 31.16
C LEU A 242 33.94 88.84 31.21
N GLN A 243 34.86 88.66 32.16
CA GLN A 243 35.59 87.39 32.30
C GLN A 243 34.64 86.20 32.52
N GLN A 244 33.62 86.37 33.36
CA GLN A 244 32.63 85.33 33.61
C GLN A 244 31.81 85.00 32.33
N ALA A 245 31.40 86.04 31.59
CA ALA A 245 30.63 85.87 30.37
C ALA A 245 31.45 85.23 29.24
N GLU A 246 32.71 85.63 29.05
CA GLU A 246 33.62 85.03 28.07
C GLU A 246 33.93 83.57 28.39
N GLY A 247 34.20 83.25 29.67
CA GLY A 247 34.42 81.89 30.13
C GLY A 247 33.24 80.97 29.83
N PHE A 248 32.02 81.38 30.21
CA PHE A 248 30.81 80.60 29.92
C PHE A 248 30.55 80.43 28.42
N HIS A 249 30.59 81.51 27.63
CA HIS A 249 30.28 81.42 26.20
C HIS A 249 31.34 80.62 25.44
N GLY A 250 32.61 80.65 25.88
CA GLY A 250 33.68 79.82 25.37
C GLY A 250 33.45 78.33 25.65
N GLU A 251 33.21 77.95 26.91
CA GLU A 251 32.92 76.57 27.30
C GLU A 251 31.66 76.03 26.62
N LEU A 252 30.61 76.86 26.50
CA LEU A 252 29.38 76.53 25.79
C LEU A 252 29.63 76.23 24.31
N GLU A 253 30.35 77.10 23.59
CA GLU A 253 30.60 76.90 22.16
C GLU A 253 31.48 75.67 21.90
N GLU A 254 32.49 75.43 22.74
CA GLU A 254 33.30 74.21 22.68
C GLU A 254 32.44 72.96 22.83
N PHE A 255 31.56 72.95 23.85
CA PHE A 255 30.66 71.82 24.11
C PHE A 255 29.65 71.61 22.98
N LEU A 256 29.05 72.70 22.45
CA LEU A 256 28.16 72.64 21.29
C LEU A 256 28.88 72.16 20.03
N GLN A 257 30.16 72.50 19.84
CA GLN A 257 30.95 72.02 18.72
C GLN A 257 31.25 70.53 18.85
N TRP A 258 31.59 70.06 20.05
CA TRP A 258 31.71 68.63 20.33
C TRP A 258 30.40 67.88 20.05
N LEU A 259 29.26 68.36 20.58
CA LEU A 259 27.93 67.77 20.31
C LEU A 259 27.63 67.67 18.81
N ARG A 260 27.92 68.71 18.02
CA ARG A 260 27.71 68.69 16.57
C ARG A 260 28.57 67.65 15.86
N ARG A 261 29.85 67.51 16.25
CA ARG A 261 30.75 66.50 15.65
C ARG A 261 30.26 65.09 15.97
N THR A 262 29.88 64.82 17.22
CA THR A 262 29.42 63.50 17.66
C THR A 262 28.03 63.16 17.10
N ASP A 263 27.09 64.12 17.03
CA ASP A 263 25.78 63.94 16.36
C ASP A 263 25.92 63.63 14.87
N SER A 264 26.90 64.26 14.20
CA SER A 264 27.24 63.94 12.81
C SER A 264 27.80 62.52 12.66
N GLN A 265 28.69 62.09 13.56
CA GLN A 265 29.20 60.71 13.57
C GLN A 265 28.07 59.68 13.81
N LEU A 266 27.17 59.95 14.74
CA LEU A 266 26.01 59.10 15.01
C LEU A 266 25.06 59.03 13.80
N SER A 267 24.82 60.16 13.15
CA SER A 267 23.96 60.25 11.96
C SER A 267 24.59 59.59 10.72
N ALA A 268 25.92 59.59 10.64
CA ALA A 268 26.69 58.92 9.58
C ALA A 268 26.94 57.43 9.87
N ALA A 269 26.46 56.90 10.99
CA ALA A 269 26.63 55.50 11.35
C ALA A 269 26.03 54.58 10.27
N LYS A 270 26.76 53.50 9.96
CA LYS A 270 26.35 52.54 8.94
C LYS A 270 25.02 51.85 9.31
N PRO A 271 24.25 51.36 8.32
CA PRO A 271 23.12 50.46 8.58
C PRO A 271 23.54 49.27 9.45
N THR A 272 22.56 48.73 10.18
CA THR A 272 22.76 47.64 11.12
C THR A 272 23.29 46.39 10.40
N GLY A 273 24.23 45.68 11.02
CA GLY A 273 24.73 44.41 10.49
C GLY A 273 23.65 43.33 10.49
N GLY A 274 23.65 42.45 9.48
CA GLY A 274 22.71 41.34 9.37
C GLY A 274 23.18 40.05 10.03
N LEU A 275 24.43 40.02 10.49
CA LEU A 275 25.04 38.89 11.17
C LEU A 275 25.24 39.21 12.66
N PRO A 276 25.12 38.23 13.57
CA PRO A 276 25.25 38.47 15.01
C PRO A 276 26.56 39.13 15.40
N GLU A 277 27.68 38.69 14.83
CA GLU A 277 29.00 39.30 15.11
C GLU A 277 29.02 40.77 14.68
N THR A 278 28.61 41.08 13.45
CA THR A 278 28.59 42.45 12.94
C THR A 278 27.65 43.38 13.71
N ALA A 279 26.48 42.88 14.13
CA ALA A 279 25.53 43.65 14.92
C ALA A 279 26.05 43.89 16.35
N ARG A 280 26.70 42.88 16.96
CA ARG A 280 27.34 43.01 18.28
C ARG A 280 28.51 43.98 18.25
N GLU A 281 29.37 43.92 17.25
CA GLU A 281 30.48 44.86 17.07
C GLU A 281 29.96 46.30 16.96
N GLN A 282 28.90 46.54 16.19
CA GLN A 282 28.28 47.86 16.08
C GLN A 282 27.61 48.31 17.39
N LEU A 283 26.96 47.41 18.12
CA LEU A 283 26.41 47.71 19.45
C LEU A 283 27.52 48.08 20.43
N GLN A 284 28.62 47.34 20.44
CA GLN A 284 29.78 47.60 21.29
C GLN A 284 30.38 48.99 21.01
N GLN A 285 30.60 49.34 19.74
CA GLN A 285 31.07 50.68 19.35
C GLN A 285 30.10 51.79 19.79
N HIS A 286 28.79 51.54 19.72
CA HIS A 286 27.77 52.49 20.17
C HIS A 286 27.76 52.66 21.69
N LEU A 287 27.95 51.57 22.45
CA LEU A 287 28.06 51.61 23.91
C LEU A 287 29.31 52.37 24.36
N GLU A 288 30.43 52.24 23.64
CA GLU A 288 31.63 53.04 23.89
C GLU A 288 31.38 54.54 23.65
N LEU A 289 30.63 54.91 22.60
CA LEU A 289 30.19 56.29 22.39
C LEU A 289 29.21 56.77 23.47
N GLN A 290 28.35 55.89 23.98
CA GLN A 290 27.43 56.21 25.08
C GLN A 290 28.17 56.43 26.40
N ASP A 291 29.25 55.69 26.66
CA ASP A 291 30.13 55.92 27.81
C ASP A 291 30.90 57.25 27.68
N GLN A 292 31.38 57.59 26.47
CA GLN A 292 31.96 58.93 26.24
C GLN A 292 30.96 60.06 26.49
N LEU A 293 29.68 59.85 26.19
CA LEU A 293 28.61 60.80 26.47
C LEU A 293 28.33 60.95 27.98
N SER A 294 28.30 59.84 28.72
CA SER A 294 28.07 59.86 30.17
C SER A 294 29.22 60.58 30.89
N GLN A 295 30.47 60.35 30.49
CA GLN A 295 31.64 61.07 31.01
C GLN A 295 31.58 62.60 30.75
N ARG A 296 30.89 63.03 29.69
CA ARG A 296 30.68 64.44 29.35
C ARG A 296 29.46 65.07 30.03
N ALA A 297 28.63 64.28 30.74
CA ALA A 297 27.48 64.79 31.47
C ALA A 297 27.88 65.80 32.55
N ASP A 298 29.00 65.58 33.24
CA ASP A 298 29.52 66.52 34.23
C ASP A 298 29.91 67.87 33.60
N GLN A 299 30.39 67.87 32.35
CA GLN A 299 30.66 69.11 31.62
C GLN A 299 29.38 69.83 31.23
N TYR A 300 28.34 69.10 30.81
CA TYR A 300 27.01 69.66 30.53
C TYR A 300 26.40 70.33 31.77
N HIS A 301 26.40 69.63 32.92
CA HIS A 301 25.88 70.18 34.17
C HIS A 301 26.66 71.40 34.63
N ARG A 302 28.01 71.37 34.55
CA ARG A 302 28.82 72.54 34.87
C ARG A 302 28.50 73.76 34.02
N VAL A 303 28.35 73.60 32.70
CA VAL A 303 27.99 74.72 31.80
C VAL A 303 26.58 75.24 32.11
N LEU A 304 25.63 74.36 32.42
CA LEU A 304 24.30 74.78 32.88
C LEU A 304 24.36 75.59 34.17
N ASP A 305 25.02 75.05 35.21
CA ASP A 305 25.15 75.68 36.52
C ASP A 305 25.84 77.05 36.41
N GLN A 306 26.87 77.18 35.57
CA GLN A 306 27.53 78.46 35.27
C GLN A 306 26.56 79.47 34.64
N GLY A 307 25.76 79.04 33.65
CA GLY A 307 24.78 79.90 33.00
C GLY A 307 23.63 80.30 33.93
N GLU A 308 23.13 79.38 34.75
CA GLU A 308 22.10 79.65 35.76
C GLU A 308 22.62 80.58 36.86
N SER A 309 23.85 80.38 37.33
CA SER A 309 24.52 81.26 38.30
C SER A 309 24.68 82.69 37.75
N MET A 310 25.04 82.84 36.47
CA MET A 310 25.09 84.16 35.82
C MET A 310 23.73 84.84 35.72
N LEU A 311 22.64 84.08 35.53
CA LEU A 311 21.28 84.62 35.54
C LEU A 311 20.84 85.02 36.95
N LEU A 312 21.15 84.20 37.97
CA LEU A 312 20.82 84.46 39.37
C LEU A 312 21.55 85.68 39.93
N ALA A 313 22.84 85.85 39.62
CA ALA A 313 23.66 86.97 40.11
C ALA A 313 23.19 88.34 39.62
N ARG A 314 22.25 88.40 38.66
CA ARG A 314 21.84 89.64 37.96
C ARG A 314 20.39 90.05 38.22
N GLY A 315 19.71 89.38 39.16
CA GLY A 315 18.31 89.65 39.51
C GLY A 315 17.37 88.98 38.50
N GLY A 316 16.64 87.97 38.96
CA GLY A 316 15.76 87.16 38.14
C GLY A 316 14.70 87.97 37.37
N GLU A 317 14.46 87.51 36.14
CA GLU A 317 13.29 87.69 35.28
C GLU A 317 12.91 89.06 34.69
N GLU A 318 13.39 90.23 35.13
CA GLU A 318 13.01 91.50 34.47
C GLU A 318 14.18 92.43 34.12
N GLY A 319 14.42 92.62 32.81
CA GLY A 319 14.80 93.95 32.29
C GLY A 319 16.10 94.15 31.51
N GLY A 320 16.67 93.16 30.80
CA GLY A 320 17.85 93.39 29.94
C GLY A 320 17.92 92.55 28.65
N PRO A 321 18.40 93.08 27.50
CA PRO A 321 18.62 92.30 26.27
C PRO A 321 19.66 91.17 26.39
N GLY A 322 20.54 91.20 27.39
CA GLY A 322 21.56 90.18 27.61
C GLY A 322 21.03 88.90 28.27
N THR A 323 20.12 89.03 29.25
CA THR A 323 19.60 87.88 30.02
C THR A 323 18.76 86.94 29.16
N THR A 324 18.06 87.46 28.15
CA THR A 324 17.33 86.65 27.16
C THR A 324 18.27 85.82 26.27
N GLN A 325 19.45 86.33 25.90
CA GLN A 325 20.40 85.58 25.07
C GLN A 325 21.02 84.40 25.84
N THR A 326 21.42 84.61 27.09
CA THR A 326 21.95 83.52 27.94
C THR A 326 20.88 82.46 28.22
N GLN A 327 19.63 82.87 28.49
CA GLN A 327 18.49 81.93 28.61
C GLN A 327 18.24 81.14 27.33
N GLN A 328 18.26 81.79 26.16
CA GLN A 328 18.10 81.11 24.87
C GLN A 328 19.24 80.11 24.60
N ASN A 329 20.47 80.47 24.96
CA ASN A 329 21.64 79.61 24.83
C ASN A 329 21.52 78.36 25.73
N LEU A 330 21.06 78.52 26.98
CA LEU A 330 20.80 77.40 27.89
C LEU A 330 19.67 76.51 27.38
N ALA A 331 18.55 77.09 26.95
CA ALA A 331 17.43 76.33 26.36
C ALA A 331 17.87 75.57 25.10
N MET A 332 18.70 76.19 24.24
CA MET A 332 19.26 75.52 23.07
C MET A 332 20.16 74.35 23.46
N LEU A 333 21.03 74.52 24.46
CA LEU A 333 21.91 73.47 24.96
C LEU A 333 21.10 72.30 25.53
N GLN A 334 20.11 72.56 26.40
CA GLN A 334 19.22 71.56 26.99
C GLN A 334 18.48 70.78 25.90
N ASN A 335 17.89 71.48 24.93
CA ASN A 335 17.17 70.85 23.82
C ASN A 335 18.09 69.98 22.95
N LYS A 336 19.30 70.45 22.62
CA LYS A 336 20.28 69.68 21.83
C LYS A 336 20.78 68.46 22.60
N TRP A 337 21.05 68.60 23.88
CA TRP A 337 21.47 67.50 24.75
C TRP A 337 20.38 66.43 24.87
N ALA A 338 19.13 66.83 25.12
CA ALA A 338 18.00 65.91 25.19
C ALA A 338 17.75 65.19 23.85
N ALA A 339 17.78 65.92 22.73
CA ALA A 339 17.61 65.35 21.40
C ALA A 339 18.75 64.37 21.04
N PHE A 340 19.99 64.70 21.40
CA PHE A 340 21.12 63.81 21.15
C PHE A 340 21.05 62.52 22.00
N ASN A 341 20.70 62.61 23.28
CA ASN A 341 20.46 61.43 24.12
C ASN A 341 19.32 60.56 23.56
N ALA A 342 18.20 61.15 23.16
CA ALA A 342 17.09 60.41 22.57
C ALA A 342 17.50 59.67 21.28
N LYS A 343 18.34 60.28 20.43
CA LYS A 343 18.91 59.61 19.24
C LYS A 343 19.86 58.47 19.63
N MET A 344 20.71 58.67 20.64
CA MET A 344 21.62 57.63 21.14
C MET A 344 20.84 56.42 21.66
N ASP A 345 19.77 56.63 22.42
CA ASP A 345 18.93 55.55 22.95
C ASP A 345 18.12 54.84 21.86
N ASP A 346 17.53 55.57 20.91
CA ASP A 346 16.84 54.97 19.75
C ASP A 346 17.78 54.11 18.90
N ARG A 347 19.01 54.58 18.66
CA ARG A 347 20.01 53.80 17.93
C ARG A 347 20.43 52.55 18.71
N ARG A 348 20.61 52.66 20.03
CA ARG A 348 20.91 51.51 20.91
C ARG A 348 19.79 50.47 20.84
N ALA A 349 18.54 50.87 21.00
CA ALA A 349 17.38 49.96 20.95
C ALA A 349 17.32 49.21 19.61
N LYS A 350 17.56 49.89 18.49
CA LYS A 350 17.61 49.28 17.14
C LYS A 350 18.78 48.29 16.98
N LEU A 351 19.93 48.59 17.57
CA LEU A 351 21.09 47.68 17.56
C LEU A 351 20.84 46.44 18.42
N GLU A 352 20.27 46.59 19.62
CA GLU A 352 19.89 45.48 20.49
C GLU A 352 18.84 44.57 19.83
N GLU A 353 17.82 45.15 19.19
CA GLU A 353 16.82 44.40 18.40
C GLU A 353 17.47 43.65 17.23
N ALA A 354 18.37 44.30 16.49
CA ALA A 354 19.09 43.66 15.39
C ALA A 354 19.97 42.49 15.86
N VAL A 355 20.68 42.63 16.99
CA VAL A 355 21.45 41.54 17.60
C VAL A 355 20.54 40.37 17.98
N SER A 356 19.40 40.65 18.59
CA SER A 356 18.41 39.64 18.97
C SER A 356 17.87 38.88 17.75
N LEU A 357 17.42 39.62 16.72
CA LEU A 357 16.90 39.05 15.47
C LEU A 357 17.96 38.23 14.74
N ALA A 358 19.18 38.76 14.58
CA ALA A 358 20.26 38.06 13.90
C ALA A 358 20.67 36.79 14.65
N THR A 359 20.73 36.84 15.98
CA THR A 359 21.08 35.68 16.81
C THR A 359 19.99 34.62 16.73
N GLY A 360 18.72 35.01 16.86
CA GLY A 360 17.58 34.11 16.72
C GLY A 360 17.51 33.44 15.34
N PHE A 361 17.77 34.21 14.28
CA PHE A 361 17.88 33.68 12.92
C PHE A 361 19.02 32.66 12.79
N GLN A 362 20.22 32.97 13.29
CA GLN A 362 21.36 32.06 13.20
C GLN A 362 21.11 30.75 13.96
N THR A 363 20.54 30.81 15.16
CA THR A 363 20.18 29.61 15.94
C THR A 363 19.14 28.77 15.19
N SER A 364 18.04 29.39 14.75
CA SER A 364 16.98 28.69 14.00
C SER A 364 17.49 28.10 12.68
N LEU A 365 18.39 28.81 11.98
CA LEU A 365 19.06 28.33 10.78
C LEU A 365 19.88 27.07 11.07
N GLN A 366 20.69 27.10 12.13
CA GLN A 366 21.53 25.97 12.51
C GLN A 366 20.71 24.76 12.93
N ASP A 367 19.65 24.95 13.73
CA ASP A 367 18.74 23.89 14.14
C ASP A 367 18.05 23.25 12.92
N THR A 368 17.58 24.07 11.98
CA THR A 368 16.96 23.59 10.74
C THR A 368 17.96 22.80 9.88
N ILE A 369 19.20 23.27 9.77
CA ILE A 369 20.27 22.56 9.02
C ILE A 369 20.61 21.23 9.68
N ASN A 370 20.71 21.18 11.00
CA ASN A 370 20.99 19.96 11.75
C ASN A 370 19.86 18.94 11.56
N TRP A 371 18.61 19.37 11.71
CA TRP A 371 17.45 18.52 11.48
C TRP A 371 17.37 18.04 10.03
N LEU A 372 17.55 18.93 9.04
CA LEU A 372 17.56 18.55 7.62
C LEU A 372 18.62 17.48 7.35
N THR A 373 19.80 17.60 7.94
CA THR A 373 20.89 16.63 7.79
C THR A 373 20.49 15.27 8.38
N GLN A 374 19.88 15.26 9.57
CA GLN A 374 19.37 14.04 10.20
C GLN A 374 18.24 13.40 9.38
N ALA A 375 17.28 14.19 8.91
CA ALA A 375 16.15 13.71 8.10
C ALA A 375 16.61 13.14 6.75
N GLU A 376 17.56 13.81 6.07
CA GLU A 376 18.20 13.31 4.86
C GLU A 376 18.93 11.99 5.12
N GLN A 377 19.63 11.87 6.26
CA GLN A 377 20.31 10.64 6.67
C GLN A 377 19.32 9.51 6.95
N THR A 378 18.22 9.77 7.66
CA THR A 378 17.14 8.79 7.90
C THR A 378 16.61 8.24 6.58
N LEU A 379 16.32 9.09 5.59
CA LEU A 379 15.89 8.63 4.26
C LEU A 379 16.98 7.87 3.49
N ASN A 380 18.25 8.23 3.66
CA ASN A 380 19.37 7.51 3.02
C ASN A 380 19.61 6.13 3.62
N MET A 381 19.40 5.97 4.93
CA MET A 381 19.53 4.69 5.63
C MET A 381 18.26 3.82 5.55
N ALA A 382 17.15 4.40 5.08
CA ALA A 382 15.90 3.69 4.96
C ALA A 382 16.00 2.53 3.95
N GLN A 383 15.65 1.33 4.41
CA GLN A 383 15.68 0.12 3.59
C GLN A 383 14.79 0.27 2.35
N PRO A 384 15.14 -0.39 1.22
CA PRO A 384 14.29 -0.42 0.04
C PRO A 384 12.91 -1.03 0.37
N PRO A 385 11.85 -0.67 -0.38
CA PRO A 385 10.52 -1.23 -0.19
C PRO A 385 10.52 -2.75 -0.27
N SER A 386 10.03 -3.40 0.80
CA SER A 386 9.89 -4.86 0.83
C SER A 386 8.76 -5.33 -0.07
N LEU A 387 8.89 -6.53 -0.63
CA LEU A 387 7.82 -7.20 -1.36
C LEU A 387 7.07 -8.23 -0.50
N ILE A 388 7.41 -8.32 0.79
CA ILE A 388 6.68 -9.09 1.80
C ILE A 388 5.59 -8.19 2.41
N LEU A 389 4.35 -8.70 2.45
CA LEU A 389 3.17 -7.91 2.83
C LEU A 389 3.29 -7.28 4.23
N ASP A 390 3.67 -8.08 5.23
CA ASP A 390 3.74 -7.58 6.62
C ASP A 390 4.89 -6.57 6.79
N THR A 391 6.03 -6.82 6.16
CA THR A 391 7.21 -5.95 6.21
C THR A 391 6.95 -4.61 5.54
N VAL A 392 6.31 -4.58 4.37
CA VAL A 392 6.01 -3.32 3.68
C VAL A 392 4.92 -2.52 4.40
N LEU A 393 3.98 -3.18 5.08
CA LEU A 393 3.01 -2.49 5.94
C LEU A 393 3.71 -1.80 7.12
N PHE A 394 4.66 -2.49 7.75
CA PHE A 394 5.48 -1.90 8.82
C PHE A 394 6.32 -0.71 8.31
N GLN A 395 7.00 -0.86 7.17
CA GLN A 395 7.76 0.24 6.55
C GLN A 395 6.88 1.45 6.20
N ILE A 396 5.62 1.23 5.81
CA ILE A 396 4.66 2.32 5.56
C ILE A 396 4.32 3.05 6.85
N ASP A 397 4.12 2.35 7.96
CA ASP A 397 3.81 2.97 9.23
C ASP A 397 5.00 3.74 9.80
N GLU A 398 6.23 3.20 9.69
CA GLU A 398 7.46 3.96 9.99
C GLU A 398 7.59 5.22 9.12
N HIS A 399 7.34 5.09 7.81
CA HIS A 399 7.41 6.23 6.89
C HIS A 399 6.33 7.28 7.18
N LYS A 400 5.15 6.89 7.65
CA LYS A 400 4.12 7.85 8.09
C LYS A 400 4.60 8.68 9.27
N VAL A 401 5.29 8.09 10.23
CA VAL A 401 5.88 8.82 11.36
C VAL A 401 6.88 9.85 10.84
N PHE A 402 7.77 9.45 9.93
CA PHE A 402 8.70 10.37 9.28
C PHE A 402 7.98 11.50 8.51
N VAL A 403 6.92 11.20 7.76
CA VAL A 403 6.11 12.22 7.06
C VAL A 403 5.45 13.19 8.05
N THR A 404 4.95 12.70 9.19
CA THR A 404 4.40 13.59 10.23
C THR A 404 5.48 14.50 10.81
N GLU A 405 6.68 13.99 11.06
CA GLU A 405 7.81 14.78 11.52
C GLU A 405 8.26 15.83 10.50
N VAL A 406 8.33 15.48 9.21
CA VAL A 406 8.58 16.45 8.15
C VAL A 406 7.51 17.54 8.16
N ASN A 407 6.23 17.18 8.28
CA ASN A 407 5.15 18.17 8.29
C ASN A 407 5.21 19.13 9.48
N THR A 408 5.64 18.69 10.68
CA THR A 408 5.77 19.58 11.85
C THR A 408 6.91 20.60 11.69
N HIS A 409 7.98 20.25 10.98
CA HIS A 409 9.11 21.16 10.73
C HIS A 409 8.83 22.19 9.61
N ARG A 410 7.73 22.03 8.86
CA ARG A 410 7.33 22.97 7.79
C ARG A 410 7.15 24.39 8.33
N GLU A 411 6.51 24.53 9.48
CA GLU A 411 6.28 25.86 10.09
C GLU A 411 7.60 26.51 10.53
N GLN A 412 8.57 25.71 10.99
CA GLN A 412 9.88 26.22 11.39
C GLN A 412 10.67 26.75 10.18
N VAL A 413 10.63 26.05 9.03
CA VAL A 413 11.26 26.52 7.79
C VAL A 413 10.61 27.82 7.28
N LEU A 414 9.28 27.93 7.36
CA LEU A 414 8.57 29.17 7.00
C LEU A 414 8.89 30.34 7.95
N ALA A 415 8.99 30.06 9.26
CA ALA A 415 9.39 31.05 10.25
C ALA A 415 10.83 31.54 10.02
N LEU A 416 11.73 30.63 9.64
CA LEU A 416 13.11 30.96 9.28
C LEU A 416 13.17 31.87 8.04
N GLU A 417 12.37 31.59 7.01
CA GLU A 417 12.27 32.44 5.81
C GLU A 417 11.74 33.84 6.15
N LYS A 418 10.73 33.94 7.04
CA LYS A 418 10.20 35.21 7.53
C LYS A 418 11.25 36.00 8.31
N SER A 419 11.95 35.35 9.25
CA SER A 419 13.00 35.98 10.06
C SER A 419 14.17 36.46 9.18
N GLY A 420 14.64 35.63 8.26
CA GLY A 420 15.68 36.04 7.32
C GLY A 420 15.24 37.15 6.37
N SER A 421 13.97 37.20 5.97
CA SER A 421 13.41 38.31 5.16
C SER A 421 13.37 39.62 5.94
N GLN A 422 13.06 39.58 7.24
CA GLN A 422 13.09 40.76 8.10
C GLN A 422 14.51 41.32 8.23
N LEU A 423 15.49 40.46 8.52
CA LEU A 423 16.91 40.86 8.55
C LEU A 423 17.34 41.46 7.21
N ARG A 424 16.85 40.92 6.09
CA ARG A 424 17.20 41.42 4.76
C ARG A 424 16.80 42.88 4.50
N PHE A 425 15.81 43.41 5.22
CA PHE A 425 15.36 44.80 5.04
C PHE A 425 16.19 45.79 5.88
N SER A 426 16.69 45.36 7.03
CA SER A 426 17.43 46.20 7.98
C SER A 426 18.95 46.08 7.86
N SER A 427 19.46 45.15 7.01
CA SER A 427 20.88 44.80 6.92
C SER A 427 21.64 45.43 5.75
N LEU A 428 22.97 45.40 5.84
CA LEU A 428 23.89 45.77 4.77
C LEU A 428 23.71 44.90 3.51
N LYS A 429 23.98 45.46 2.32
CA LYS A 429 23.81 44.76 1.03
C LYS A 429 24.57 43.44 0.93
N GLN A 430 25.75 43.32 1.53
CA GLN A 430 26.55 42.08 1.51
C GLN A 430 25.90 40.98 2.35
N ASP A 431 25.49 41.30 3.58
CA ASP A 431 24.79 40.37 4.49
C ASP A 431 23.46 39.91 3.89
N VAL A 432 22.75 40.82 3.23
CA VAL A 432 21.51 40.52 2.48
C VAL A 432 21.72 39.40 1.46
N VAL A 433 22.83 39.43 0.71
CA VAL A 433 23.15 38.39 -0.29
C VAL A 433 23.48 37.07 0.41
N LEU A 434 24.25 37.11 1.49
CA LEU A 434 24.61 35.92 2.26
C LEU A 434 23.37 35.24 2.88
N ILE A 435 22.52 36.00 3.57
CA ILE A 435 21.27 35.52 4.17
C ILE A 435 20.36 34.93 3.09
N LYS A 436 20.23 35.59 1.94
CA LYS A 436 19.44 35.07 0.81
C LYS A 436 19.98 33.73 0.31
N ASN A 437 21.29 33.59 0.13
CA ASN A 437 21.89 32.36 -0.35
C ASN A 437 21.74 31.21 0.66
N LEU A 438 21.85 31.50 1.96
CA LEU A 438 21.61 30.52 3.03
C LEU A 438 20.16 30.04 3.01
N LEU A 439 19.19 30.96 2.94
CA LEU A 439 17.77 30.61 2.82
C LEU A 439 17.49 29.77 1.57
N LEU A 440 18.03 30.14 0.41
CA LEU A 440 17.86 29.37 -0.83
C LEU A 440 18.45 27.96 -0.72
N SER A 441 19.59 27.81 -0.04
CA SER A 441 20.21 26.50 0.21
C SER A 441 19.33 25.61 1.09
N VAL A 442 18.82 26.16 2.21
CA VAL A 442 17.90 25.46 3.10
C VAL A 442 16.62 25.07 2.37
N GLN A 443 16.04 26.00 1.61
CA GLN A 443 14.83 25.76 0.83
C GLN A 443 15.03 24.65 -0.20
N ALA A 444 16.14 24.67 -0.96
CA ALA A 444 16.44 23.64 -1.94
C ALA A 444 16.62 22.25 -1.29
N ARG A 445 17.27 22.17 -0.13
CA ARG A 445 17.41 20.92 0.65
C ARG A 445 16.06 20.43 1.16
N TRP A 446 15.26 21.32 1.71
CA TRP A 446 13.90 21.03 2.16
C TRP A 446 13.03 20.48 1.03
N ASP A 447 12.98 21.16 -0.12
CA ASP A 447 12.19 20.73 -1.27
C ASP A 447 12.63 19.35 -1.75
N LYS A 448 13.95 19.11 -1.82
CA LYS A 448 14.50 17.79 -2.19
C LYS A 448 14.13 16.71 -1.16
N LEU A 449 14.17 17.01 0.13
CA LEU A 449 13.77 16.09 1.20
C LEU A 449 12.29 15.72 1.07
N VAL A 450 11.42 16.71 0.89
CA VAL A 450 9.98 16.53 0.70
C VAL A 450 9.70 15.67 -0.54
N GLN A 451 10.34 15.98 -1.68
CA GLN A 451 10.18 15.17 -2.90
C GLN A 451 10.62 13.72 -2.69
N ARG A 452 11.79 13.48 -2.08
CA ARG A 452 12.27 12.12 -1.79
C ARG A 452 11.34 11.36 -0.83
N SER A 453 10.77 12.05 0.15
CA SER A 453 9.78 11.46 1.07
C SER A 453 8.50 11.05 0.34
N LEU A 454 8.00 11.90 -0.57
CA LEU A 454 6.84 11.59 -1.41
C LEU A 454 7.10 10.40 -2.35
N ASP A 455 8.26 10.38 -3.02
CA ASP A 455 8.63 9.28 -3.93
C ASP A 455 8.79 7.96 -3.17
N ARG A 456 9.42 7.98 -1.99
CA ARG A 456 9.48 6.80 -1.12
C ARG A 456 8.08 6.31 -0.75
N GLY A 457 7.17 7.22 -0.38
CA GLY A 457 5.77 6.89 -0.09
C GLY A 457 5.06 6.20 -1.26
N ARG A 458 5.27 6.69 -2.49
CA ARG A 458 4.73 6.08 -3.72
C ARG A 458 5.30 4.68 -3.95
N HIS A 459 6.63 4.51 -3.84
CA HIS A 459 7.26 3.20 -4.03
C HIS A 459 6.79 2.16 -2.99
N LEU A 460 6.61 2.58 -1.73
CA LEU A 460 6.06 1.72 -0.68
C LEU A 460 4.62 1.31 -0.98
N ASP A 461 3.76 2.22 -1.43
CA ASP A 461 2.36 1.90 -1.78
C ASP A 461 2.27 0.97 -3.00
N GLU A 462 3.13 1.16 -4.01
CA GLU A 462 3.23 0.22 -5.14
C GLU A 462 3.68 -1.17 -4.72
N ALA A 463 4.71 -1.25 -3.88
CA ALA A 463 5.21 -2.52 -3.34
C ALA A 463 4.11 -3.22 -2.52
N ARG A 464 3.38 -2.49 -1.66
CA ARG A 464 2.21 -2.99 -0.93
C ARG A 464 1.13 -3.54 -1.85
N LYS A 465 0.79 -2.84 -2.94
CA LYS A 465 -0.24 -3.32 -3.90
C LYS A 465 0.17 -4.65 -4.52
N ARG A 466 1.42 -4.79 -4.96
CA ARG A 466 1.97 -6.05 -5.53
C ARG A 466 1.96 -7.17 -4.49
N ALA A 467 2.53 -6.92 -3.30
CA ALA A 467 2.60 -7.87 -2.21
C ALA A 467 1.20 -8.36 -1.78
N LYS A 468 0.23 -7.45 -1.66
CA LYS A 468 -1.15 -7.78 -1.31
C LYS A 468 -1.84 -8.63 -2.37
N GLN A 469 -1.70 -8.27 -3.66
CA GLN A 469 -2.30 -9.03 -4.75
C GLN A 469 -1.78 -10.45 -4.81
N PHE A 470 -0.46 -10.65 -4.71
CA PHE A 470 0.13 -11.98 -4.65
C PHE A 470 -0.31 -12.74 -3.41
N HIS A 471 -0.18 -12.15 -2.22
CA HIS A 471 -0.44 -12.85 -0.96
C HIS A 471 -1.90 -13.31 -0.86
N GLU A 472 -2.85 -12.52 -1.37
CA GLU A 472 -4.27 -12.88 -1.43
C GLU A 472 -4.51 -14.06 -2.40
N ALA A 473 -3.88 -14.04 -3.58
CA ALA A 473 -3.97 -15.13 -4.56
C ALA A 473 -3.30 -16.42 -4.05
N TRP A 474 -2.15 -16.28 -3.40
CA TRP A 474 -1.42 -17.34 -2.72
C TRP A 474 -2.28 -17.98 -1.64
N ARG A 475 -2.81 -17.18 -0.69
CA ARG A 475 -3.64 -17.69 0.42
C ARG A 475 -4.85 -18.46 -0.09
N LYS A 476 -5.63 -17.87 -1.00
CA LYS A 476 -6.81 -18.52 -1.58
C LYS A 476 -6.50 -19.84 -2.27
N LEU A 477 -5.35 -19.94 -2.94
CA LEU A 477 -4.93 -21.17 -3.60
C LEU A 477 -4.46 -22.21 -2.58
N THR A 478 -3.66 -21.80 -1.59
CA THR A 478 -3.21 -22.65 -0.50
C THR A 478 -4.39 -23.24 0.28
N ASP A 479 -5.37 -22.42 0.67
CA ASP A 479 -6.58 -22.88 1.37
C ASP A 479 -7.36 -23.91 0.53
N TRP A 480 -7.47 -23.68 -0.78
CA TRP A 480 -8.13 -24.62 -1.68
C TRP A 480 -7.36 -25.93 -1.82
N LEU A 481 -6.02 -25.86 -1.88
CA LEU A 481 -5.16 -27.04 -1.96
C LEU A 481 -5.24 -27.88 -0.67
N GLU A 482 -5.22 -27.25 0.50
CA GLU A 482 -5.38 -27.94 1.78
C GLU A 482 -6.74 -28.64 1.88
N GLU A 483 -7.82 -27.98 1.47
CA GLU A 483 -9.15 -28.60 1.46
C GLU A 483 -9.25 -29.71 0.40
N ALA A 484 -8.62 -29.55 -0.76
CA ALA A 484 -8.56 -30.58 -1.79
C ALA A 484 -7.78 -31.81 -1.33
N GLU A 485 -6.65 -31.60 -0.65
CA GLU A 485 -5.85 -32.66 -0.04
C GLU A 485 -6.66 -33.41 1.03
N LYS A 486 -7.28 -32.67 1.97
CA LYS A 486 -8.14 -33.24 3.01
C LYS A 486 -9.31 -34.02 2.43
N ARG A 487 -9.93 -33.54 1.35
CA ARG A 487 -11.00 -34.25 0.65
C ARG A 487 -10.51 -35.58 0.09
N LEU A 488 -9.35 -35.61 -0.58
CA LEU A 488 -8.75 -36.84 -1.10
C LEU A 488 -8.38 -37.82 0.03
N ASP A 489 -7.89 -37.31 1.16
CA ASP A 489 -7.57 -38.12 2.35
C ASP A 489 -8.81 -38.66 3.07
N SER A 490 -9.98 -38.02 2.90
CA SER A 490 -11.25 -38.53 3.45
C SER A 490 -11.93 -39.53 2.52
N GLU A 491 -11.71 -39.46 1.20
CA GLU A 491 -12.31 -40.34 0.19
C GLU A 491 -11.46 -41.61 -0.02
N LEU A 492 -11.09 -42.35 1.03
CA LEU A 492 -10.19 -43.51 0.93
C LEU A 492 -10.89 -44.82 0.56
N GLU A 493 -12.12 -45.03 1.01
CA GLU A 493 -12.82 -46.30 0.82
C GLU A 493 -13.22 -46.52 -0.64
N ILE A 494 -12.95 -47.73 -1.16
CA ILE A 494 -13.35 -48.16 -2.50
C ILE A 494 -14.35 -49.30 -2.35
N SER A 495 -15.51 -49.17 -3.01
CA SER A 495 -16.53 -50.22 -2.96
C SER A 495 -16.06 -51.51 -3.66
N ASN A 496 -16.65 -52.64 -3.30
CA ASN A 496 -16.49 -53.90 -4.04
C ASN A 496 -17.49 -54.07 -5.18
N GLU A 497 -18.52 -53.22 -5.25
CA GLU A 497 -19.54 -53.27 -6.30
C GLU A 497 -19.10 -52.48 -7.54
N PRO A 498 -19.12 -53.08 -8.75
CA PRO A 498 -18.68 -52.40 -9.97
C PRO A 498 -19.40 -51.07 -10.20
N ASP A 499 -20.70 -50.97 -9.94
CA ASP A 499 -21.48 -49.77 -10.22
C ASP A 499 -21.22 -48.65 -9.20
N LYS A 500 -21.00 -48.98 -7.92
CA LYS A 500 -20.57 -47.99 -6.92
C LYS A 500 -19.16 -47.47 -7.22
N ILE A 501 -18.24 -48.34 -7.67
CA ILE A 501 -16.89 -47.92 -8.10
C ILE A 501 -16.99 -46.97 -9.32
N LYS A 502 -17.85 -47.25 -10.30
CA LYS A 502 -18.08 -46.33 -11.44
C LYS A 502 -18.59 -44.96 -10.98
N VAL A 503 -19.48 -44.90 -9.98
CA VAL A 503 -19.93 -43.63 -9.38
C VAL A 503 -18.79 -42.90 -8.68
N GLN A 504 -17.96 -43.60 -7.90
CA GLN A 504 -16.76 -43.02 -7.28
C GLN A 504 -15.77 -42.47 -8.33
N LEU A 505 -15.56 -43.21 -9.43
CA LEU A 505 -14.74 -42.78 -10.56
C LEU A 505 -15.31 -41.52 -11.25
N ALA A 506 -16.63 -41.44 -11.42
CA ALA A 506 -17.29 -40.26 -11.97
C ALA A 506 -17.10 -39.03 -11.07
N LYS A 507 -17.31 -39.17 -9.75
CA LYS A 507 -17.03 -38.10 -8.77
C LYS A 507 -15.56 -37.67 -8.78
N HIS A 508 -14.64 -38.62 -8.91
CA HIS A 508 -13.21 -38.32 -9.02
C HIS A 508 -12.87 -37.57 -10.31
N LYS A 509 -13.50 -37.92 -11.45
CA LYS A 509 -13.36 -37.16 -12.71
C LYS A 509 -13.87 -35.71 -12.58
N GLU A 510 -14.93 -35.48 -11.81
CA GLU A 510 -15.38 -34.12 -11.49
C GLU A 510 -14.35 -33.36 -10.64
N PHE A 511 -13.74 -34.02 -9.66
CA PHE A 511 -12.62 -33.45 -8.90
C PHE A 511 -11.44 -33.11 -9.81
N GLN A 512 -11.04 -34.00 -10.73
CA GLN A 512 -9.97 -33.75 -11.70
C GLN A 512 -10.30 -32.56 -12.61
N LYS A 513 -11.56 -32.37 -13.01
CA LYS A 513 -11.99 -31.18 -13.76
C LYS A 513 -11.85 -29.91 -12.91
N ALA A 514 -12.21 -29.96 -11.63
CA ALA A 514 -12.02 -28.83 -10.72
C ALA A 514 -10.52 -28.52 -10.53
N LEU A 515 -9.67 -29.53 -10.33
CA LEU A 515 -8.21 -29.40 -10.26
C LEU A 515 -7.63 -28.78 -11.54
N GLY A 516 -8.01 -29.30 -12.71
CA GLY A 516 -7.59 -28.75 -14.00
C GLY A 516 -8.00 -27.28 -14.19
N SER A 517 -9.18 -26.88 -13.69
CA SER A 517 -9.61 -25.47 -13.72
C SER A 517 -8.77 -24.54 -12.83
N LYS A 518 -8.07 -25.09 -11.83
CA LYS A 518 -7.17 -24.34 -10.95
C LYS A 518 -5.75 -24.21 -11.50
N GLN A 519 -5.38 -24.97 -12.54
CA GLN A 519 -4.06 -24.89 -13.19
C GLN A 519 -3.68 -23.44 -13.59
N PRO A 520 -4.54 -22.64 -14.25
CA PRO A 520 -4.18 -21.27 -14.63
C PRO A 520 -3.97 -20.34 -13.42
N VAL A 521 -4.69 -20.60 -12.32
CA VAL A 521 -4.56 -19.84 -11.06
C VAL A 521 -3.21 -20.18 -10.43
N TYR A 522 -2.87 -21.47 -10.34
CA TYR A 522 -1.56 -21.93 -9.89
C TYR A 522 -0.42 -21.32 -10.71
N ASP A 523 -0.47 -21.45 -12.04
CA ASP A 523 0.57 -20.92 -12.93
C ASP A 523 0.74 -19.42 -12.75
N THR A 524 -0.38 -18.68 -12.62
CA THR A 524 -0.35 -17.23 -12.43
C THR A 524 0.20 -16.82 -11.07
N THR A 525 -0.20 -17.52 -9.99
CA THR A 525 0.33 -17.29 -8.64
C THR A 525 1.83 -17.56 -8.58
N VAL A 526 2.29 -18.68 -9.13
CA VAL A 526 3.72 -19.05 -9.17
C VAL A 526 4.52 -18.08 -10.04
N ARG A 527 4.03 -17.68 -11.21
CA ARG A 527 4.68 -16.65 -12.05
C ARG A 527 4.76 -15.32 -11.32
N SER A 528 3.69 -14.89 -10.65
CA SER A 528 3.66 -13.65 -9.86
C SER A 528 4.68 -13.69 -8.73
N GLY A 529 4.73 -14.78 -7.97
CA GLY A 529 5.72 -14.98 -6.90
C GLY A 529 7.16 -14.97 -7.41
N ARG A 530 7.47 -15.63 -8.53
CA ARG A 530 8.78 -15.55 -9.18
C ARG A 530 9.11 -14.13 -9.64
N ALA A 531 8.17 -13.43 -10.27
CA ALA A 531 8.39 -12.05 -10.72
C ALA A 531 8.62 -11.09 -9.55
N MET A 532 7.99 -11.31 -8.39
CA MET A 532 8.27 -10.53 -7.18
C MET A 532 9.63 -10.88 -6.59
N ARG A 533 9.99 -12.16 -6.51
CA ARG A 533 11.33 -12.60 -6.10
C ARG A 533 12.42 -11.95 -6.96
N ASP A 534 12.27 -11.96 -8.29
CA ASP A 534 13.28 -11.42 -9.21
C ASP A 534 13.41 -9.88 -9.09
N LYS A 535 12.37 -9.21 -8.59
CA LYS A 535 12.36 -7.77 -8.31
C LYS A 535 12.74 -7.43 -6.86
N ALA A 536 12.87 -8.42 -5.99
CA ALA A 536 13.21 -8.20 -4.59
C ALA A 536 14.65 -7.72 -4.47
N GLN A 537 14.84 -6.63 -3.72
CA GLN A 537 16.17 -6.05 -3.48
C GLN A 537 16.78 -6.57 -2.17
N LEU A 538 15.95 -7.11 -1.28
CA LEU A 538 16.36 -7.64 0.02
C LEU A 538 16.56 -9.16 -0.08
N PRO A 539 17.72 -9.71 0.34
CA PRO A 539 17.95 -11.16 0.32
C PRO A 539 16.91 -11.96 1.12
N ALA A 540 16.46 -11.42 2.26
CA ALA A 540 15.43 -12.05 3.09
C ALA A 540 14.08 -12.14 2.35
N ASP A 541 13.73 -11.14 1.55
CA ASP A 541 12.51 -11.14 0.74
C ASP A 541 12.60 -12.20 -0.37
N THR A 542 13.76 -12.30 -1.04
CA THR A 542 14.02 -13.32 -2.06
C THR A 542 13.82 -14.72 -1.49
N GLN A 543 14.44 -15.02 -0.35
CA GLN A 543 14.30 -16.33 0.32
C GLN A 543 12.87 -16.61 0.75
N ARG A 544 12.19 -15.63 1.35
CA ARG A 544 10.80 -15.82 1.80
C ARG A 544 9.84 -15.99 0.62
N MET A 545 10.07 -15.31 -0.49
CA MET A 545 9.30 -15.52 -1.73
C MET A 545 9.55 -16.90 -2.32
N GLU A 546 10.79 -17.39 -2.32
CA GLU A 546 11.10 -18.76 -2.74
C GLU A 546 10.40 -19.80 -1.87
N HIS A 547 10.37 -19.60 -0.55
CA HIS A 547 9.63 -20.46 0.36
C HIS A 547 8.13 -20.46 0.06
N LEU A 548 7.48 -19.30 -0.06
CA LEU A 548 6.04 -19.20 -0.33
C LEU A 548 5.63 -19.84 -1.66
N VAL A 549 6.45 -19.65 -2.71
CA VAL A 549 6.24 -20.27 -4.01
C VAL A 549 6.49 -21.79 -3.94
N GLY A 550 7.52 -22.20 -3.20
CA GLY A 550 7.83 -23.61 -2.93
C GLY A 550 6.68 -24.33 -2.25
N GLU A 551 6.11 -23.74 -1.19
CA GLU A 551 4.99 -24.31 -0.44
C GLU A 551 3.77 -24.60 -1.33
N VAL A 552 3.38 -23.65 -2.18
CA VAL A 552 2.26 -23.84 -3.13
C VAL A 552 2.59 -24.90 -4.16
N ARG A 553 3.83 -24.96 -4.65
CA ARG A 553 4.25 -26.01 -5.59
C ARG A 553 4.17 -27.38 -4.93
N ASP A 554 4.71 -27.53 -3.74
CA ASP A 554 4.77 -28.82 -3.05
C ASP A 554 3.36 -29.32 -2.69
N LYS A 555 2.45 -28.42 -2.26
CA LYS A 555 1.02 -28.72 -2.05
C LYS A 555 0.29 -29.09 -3.35
N TRP A 556 0.55 -28.35 -4.44
CA TRP A 556 -0.02 -28.65 -5.75
C TRP A 556 0.41 -30.05 -6.24
N ASP A 557 1.70 -30.35 -6.17
CA ASP A 557 2.26 -31.64 -6.57
C ASP A 557 1.70 -32.79 -5.71
N THR A 558 1.51 -32.54 -4.41
CA THR A 558 0.89 -33.51 -3.48
C THR A 558 -0.56 -33.82 -3.88
N VAL A 559 -1.39 -32.80 -4.12
CA VAL A 559 -2.79 -32.99 -4.54
C VAL A 559 -2.87 -33.68 -5.90
N CYS A 560 -2.03 -33.29 -6.86
CA CYS A 560 -1.94 -33.97 -8.16
C CYS A 560 -1.53 -35.44 -8.02
N GLY A 561 -0.50 -35.72 -7.21
CA GLY A 561 -0.03 -37.08 -6.93
C GLY A 561 -1.11 -37.95 -6.28
N LYS A 562 -1.74 -37.47 -5.21
CA LYS A 562 -2.86 -38.16 -4.53
C LYS A 562 -4.04 -38.38 -5.48
N SER A 563 -4.35 -37.44 -6.37
CA SER A 563 -5.41 -37.60 -7.37
C SER A 563 -5.10 -38.72 -8.37
N VAL A 564 -3.87 -38.76 -8.90
CA VAL A 564 -3.44 -39.82 -9.83
C VAL A 564 -3.47 -41.19 -9.15
N GLU A 565 -2.96 -41.27 -7.91
CA GLU A 565 -2.98 -42.50 -7.12
C GLU A 565 -4.43 -42.99 -6.88
N ARG A 566 -5.34 -42.07 -6.52
CA ARG A 566 -6.75 -42.40 -6.32
C ARG A 566 -7.40 -42.93 -7.60
N GLN A 567 -7.13 -42.30 -8.75
CA GLN A 567 -7.61 -42.77 -10.05
C GLN A 567 -7.14 -44.19 -10.34
N HIS A 568 -5.83 -44.46 -10.17
CA HIS A 568 -5.27 -45.78 -10.44
C HIS A 568 -5.89 -46.87 -9.55
N LYS A 569 -6.04 -46.60 -8.25
CA LYS A 569 -6.68 -47.53 -7.30
C LYS A 569 -8.15 -47.81 -7.65
N LEU A 570 -8.90 -46.80 -8.11
CA LEU A 570 -10.30 -46.98 -8.54
C LEU A 570 -10.39 -47.80 -9.84
N GLU A 571 -9.50 -47.58 -10.80
CA GLU A 571 -9.46 -48.34 -12.06
C GLU A 571 -9.05 -49.80 -11.83
N GLU A 572 -8.03 -50.04 -11.00
CA GLU A 572 -7.61 -51.39 -10.61
C GLU A 572 -8.74 -52.13 -9.88
N ALA A 573 -9.39 -51.46 -8.93
CA ALA A 573 -10.53 -52.03 -8.21
C ALA A 573 -11.71 -52.35 -9.14
N LEU A 574 -11.99 -51.47 -10.13
CA LEU A 574 -13.05 -51.70 -11.12
C LEU A 574 -12.73 -52.89 -12.01
N LEU A 575 -11.48 -53.04 -12.45
CA LEU A 575 -11.04 -54.17 -13.26
C LEU A 575 -11.20 -55.49 -12.49
N PHE A 576 -10.71 -55.54 -11.26
CA PHE A 576 -10.77 -56.75 -10.44
C PHE A 576 -12.20 -57.13 -10.05
N SER A 577 -13.02 -56.16 -9.63
CA SER A 577 -14.44 -56.36 -9.32
C SER A 577 -15.27 -56.72 -10.57
N GLY A 578 -14.98 -56.10 -11.71
CA GLY A 578 -15.61 -56.41 -12.99
C GLY A 578 -15.32 -57.84 -13.48
N GLN A 579 -14.06 -58.27 -13.43
CA GLN A 579 -13.68 -59.65 -13.76
C GLN A 579 -14.35 -60.67 -12.84
N PHE A 580 -14.43 -60.38 -11.54
CA PHE A 580 -15.17 -61.20 -10.59
C PHE A 580 -16.66 -61.30 -10.96
N ALA A 581 -17.30 -60.16 -11.23
CA ALA A 581 -18.72 -60.10 -11.60
C ALA A 581 -19.02 -60.86 -12.90
N GLU A 582 -18.19 -60.72 -13.94
CA GLU A 582 -18.35 -61.45 -15.21
C GLU A 582 -18.16 -62.96 -15.04
N ALA A 583 -17.12 -63.38 -14.30
CA ALA A 583 -16.86 -64.80 -14.04
C ALA A 583 -17.97 -65.43 -13.19
N LEU A 584 -18.49 -64.69 -12.21
CA LEU A 584 -19.66 -65.07 -11.42
C LEU A 584 -20.91 -65.22 -12.31
N GLN A 585 -21.23 -64.21 -13.12
CA GLN A 585 -22.40 -64.23 -13.98
C GLN A 585 -22.34 -65.39 -14.98
N ALA A 586 -21.18 -65.67 -15.58
CA ALA A 586 -21.00 -66.79 -16.51
C ALA A 586 -21.29 -68.15 -15.85
N LEU A 587 -20.93 -68.32 -14.56
CA LEU A 587 -21.24 -69.53 -13.79
C LEU A 587 -22.72 -69.59 -13.39
N VAL A 588 -23.29 -68.49 -12.93
CA VAL A 588 -24.72 -68.39 -12.57
C VAL A 588 -25.62 -68.67 -13.77
N ASP A 589 -25.30 -68.12 -14.95
CA ASP A 589 -26.03 -68.38 -16.20
C ASP A 589 -25.94 -69.83 -16.63
N TRP A 590 -24.76 -70.45 -16.48
CA TRP A 590 -24.62 -71.88 -16.74
C TRP A 590 -25.46 -72.70 -15.77
N LEU A 591 -25.44 -72.38 -14.47
CA LEU A 591 -26.29 -73.03 -13.47
C LEU A 591 -27.78 -72.91 -13.82
N TYR A 592 -28.25 -71.71 -14.20
CA TYR A 592 -29.63 -71.51 -14.67
C TYR A 592 -30.00 -72.37 -15.88
N ARG A 593 -29.07 -72.60 -16.80
CA ARG A 593 -29.32 -73.46 -17.97
C ARG A 593 -29.34 -74.95 -17.62
N VAL A 594 -28.50 -75.41 -16.70
CA VAL A 594 -28.36 -76.86 -16.41
C VAL A 594 -29.28 -77.36 -15.31
N GLU A 595 -29.63 -76.52 -14.33
CA GLU A 595 -30.48 -76.88 -13.18
C GLU A 595 -31.84 -77.47 -13.62
N PRO A 596 -32.60 -76.88 -14.58
CA PRO A 596 -33.86 -77.46 -15.05
C PRO A 596 -33.69 -78.81 -15.76
N LEU A 597 -32.54 -79.06 -16.40
CA LEU A 597 -32.27 -80.34 -17.09
C LEU A 597 -32.01 -81.50 -16.12
N LEU A 598 -31.83 -81.20 -14.84
CA LEU A 598 -31.61 -82.19 -13.78
C LEU A 598 -32.85 -82.42 -12.90
N ALA A 599 -33.96 -81.77 -13.21
CA ALA A 599 -35.17 -81.82 -12.42
C ALA A 599 -35.72 -83.24 -12.23
N GLU A 600 -36.39 -83.46 -11.09
CA GLU A 600 -36.87 -84.77 -10.66
C GLU A 600 -38.06 -85.30 -11.47
N ASP A 601 -38.78 -84.42 -12.15
CA ASP A 601 -39.93 -84.71 -12.99
C ASP A 601 -39.55 -85.20 -14.40
N LEU A 602 -38.30 -84.97 -14.84
CA LEU A 602 -37.83 -85.45 -16.13
C LEU A 602 -37.81 -87.00 -16.16
N PRO A 603 -38.45 -87.63 -17.16
CA PRO A 603 -38.52 -89.08 -17.25
C PRO A 603 -37.15 -89.69 -17.59
N VAL A 604 -36.74 -90.69 -16.80
CA VAL A 604 -35.45 -91.40 -16.96
C VAL A 604 -35.62 -92.89 -17.30
N HIS A 605 -36.84 -93.40 -17.25
CA HIS A 605 -37.16 -94.80 -17.53
C HIS A 605 -37.48 -94.98 -19.01
N GLY A 606 -37.19 -96.15 -19.58
CA GLY A 606 -37.33 -96.38 -21.01
C GLY A 606 -36.88 -97.77 -21.42
N ASP A 607 -36.68 -97.97 -22.71
CA ASP A 607 -35.98 -99.15 -23.20
C ASP A 607 -34.48 -99.03 -22.93
N LEU A 608 -33.78 -100.18 -22.92
CA LEU A 608 -32.39 -100.27 -22.48
C LEU A 608 -31.47 -99.29 -23.24
N ASP A 609 -31.68 -99.11 -24.54
CA ASP A 609 -30.83 -98.28 -25.38
C ASP A 609 -31.01 -96.79 -25.06
N LEU A 610 -32.27 -96.34 -24.85
CA LEU A 610 -32.54 -94.97 -24.40
C LEU A 610 -31.93 -94.68 -23.02
N VAL A 611 -32.16 -95.57 -22.05
CA VAL A 611 -31.66 -95.36 -20.68
C VAL A 611 -30.14 -95.37 -20.64
N SER A 612 -29.48 -96.21 -21.44
CA SER A 612 -28.02 -96.19 -21.60
C SER A 612 -27.53 -94.87 -22.19
N ASN A 613 -28.19 -94.35 -23.23
CA ASN A 613 -27.84 -93.06 -23.83
C ASN A 613 -28.03 -91.88 -22.87
N LEU A 614 -29.11 -91.89 -22.07
CA LEU A 614 -29.35 -90.90 -21.02
C LEU A 614 -28.29 -90.98 -19.91
N MET A 615 -27.88 -92.20 -19.55
CA MET A 615 -26.79 -92.44 -18.59
C MET A 615 -25.46 -91.88 -19.10
N ASP A 616 -25.09 -92.15 -20.35
CA ASP A 616 -23.82 -91.67 -20.92
C ASP A 616 -23.82 -90.14 -21.12
N SER A 617 -24.96 -89.57 -21.51
CA SER A 617 -25.16 -88.11 -21.54
C SER A 617 -25.01 -87.50 -20.15
N HIS A 618 -25.52 -88.15 -19.10
CA HIS A 618 -25.37 -87.69 -17.73
C HIS A 618 -23.93 -87.85 -17.20
N LYS A 619 -23.19 -88.91 -17.59
CA LYS A 619 -21.76 -89.04 -17.30
C LYS A 619 -20.93 -87.93 -17.97
N ALA A 620 -21.30 -87.53 -19.20
CA ALA A 620 -20.66 -86.40 -19.88
C ALA A 620 -20.92 -85.09 -19.13
N PHE A 621 -22.16 -84.86 -18.67
CA PHE A 621 -22.49 -83.73 -17.80
C PHE A 621 -21.68 -83.75 -16.49
N GLN A 622 -21.55 -84.89 -15.81
CA GLN A 622 -20.75 -84.99 -14.58
C GLN A 622 -19.27 -84.65 -14.80
N LYS A 623 -18.70 -85.02 -15.96
CA LYS A 623 -17.35 -84.58 -16.34
C LYS A 623 -17.27 -83.07 -16.53
N GLU A 624 -18.29 -82.44 -17.11
CA GLU A 624 -18.36 -80.98 -17.24
C GLU A 624 -18.50 -80.29 -15.87
N LEU A 625 -19.37 -80.81 -15.00
CA LEU A 625 -19.54 -80.36 -13.61
C LEU A 625 -18.21 -80.41 -12.86
N GLY A 626 -17.49 -81.54 -12.96
CA GLY A 626 -16.17 -81.72 -12.35
C GLY A 626 -15.11 -80.73 -12.86
N LYS A 627 -15.12 -80.41 -14.17
CA LYS A 627 -14.22 -79.37 -14.72
C LYS A 627 -14.54 -78.00 -14.13
N ARG A 628 -15.82 -77.63 -14.05
CA ARG A 628 -16.29 -76.32 -13.54
C ARG A 628 -16.14 -76.17 -12.02
N THR A 629 -15.97 -77.24 -11.26
CA THR A 629 -15.62 -77.19 -9.83
C THR A 629 -14.37 -76.32 -9.60
N SER A 630 -13.36 -76.45 -10.46
CA SER A 630 -12.13 -75.65 -10.35
C SER A 630 -12.39 -74.15 -10.56
N SER A 631 -13.31 -73.79 -11.47
CA SER A 631 -13.74 -72.42 -11.73
C SER A 631 -14.50 -71.82 -10.54
N VAL A 632 -15.40 -72.57 -9.91
CA VAL A 632 -16.11 -72.13 -8.69
C VAL A 632 -15.14 -71.93 -7.54
N GLN A 633 -14.15 -72.81 -7.37
CA GLN A 633 -13.12 -72.66 -6.33
C GLN A 633 -12.16 -71.51 -6.60
N ALA A 634 -11.83 -71.23 -7.87
CA ALA A 634 -11.09 -70.03 -8.24
C ALA A 634 -11.89 -68.76 -7.92
N LEU A 635 -13.17 -68.72 -8.27
CA LEU A 635 -14.04 -67.58 -7.98
C LEU A 635 -14.24 -67.35 -6.47
N LYS A 636 -14.38 -68.42 -5.67
CA LYS A 636 -14.41 -68.36 -4.19
C LYS A 636 -13.09 -67.88 -3.58
N ARG A 637 -11.95 -68.05 -4.26
CA ARG A 637 -10.66 -67.46 -3.85
C ARG A 637 -10.62 -65.98 -4.20
N SER A 638 -10.96 -65.60 -5.44
CA SER A 638 -11.05 -64.19 -5.85
C SER A 638 -12.03 -63.39 -4.98
N ALA A 639 -13.13 -63.99 -4.54
CA ALA A 639 -14.04 -63.38 -3.57
C ALA A 639 -13.41 -63.16 -2.19
N ARG A 640 -12.60 -64.12 -1.70
CA ARG A 640 -11.87 -63.97 -0.44
C ARG A 640 -10.83 -62.88 -0.56
N ASP A 641 -10.06 -62.87 -1.65
CA ASP A 641 -9.08 -61.82 -1.91
C ASP A 641 -9.77 -60.43 -1.93
N LEU A 642 -10.95 -60.30 -2.55
CA LEU A 642 -11.78 -59.08 -2.48
C LEU A 642 -12.16 -58.68 -1.05
N MET A 643 -12.57 -59.65 -0.23
CA MET A 643 -12.95 -59.39 1.17
C MET A 643 -11.74 -59.08 2.07
N ASP A 644 -10.58 -59.68 1.79
CA ASP A 644 -9.34 -59.51 2.55
C ASP A 644 -8.61 -58.21 2.20
N THR A 645 -8.98 -57.53 1.10
CA THR A 645 -8.43 -56.19 0.76
C THR A 645 -8.80 -55.07 1.74
N GLY A 646 -9.49 -55.36 2.86
CA GLY A 646 -9.75 -54.41 3.95
C GLY A 646 -10.87 -53.41 3.65
N ARG A 647 -11.81 -53.75 2.76
CA ARG A 647 -12.95 -52.90 2.38
C ARG A 647 -14.18 -53.25 3.23
N ASP A 648 -14.85 -52.25 3.79
CA ASP A 648 -15.99 -52.48 4.72
C ASP A 648 -17.25 -53.03 4.03
N ASP A 649 -17.47 -52.72 2.75
CA ASP A 649 -18.63 -53.21 1.98
C ASP A 649 -18.36 -54.61 1.37
N THR A 650 -18.34 -55.63 2.24
CA THR A 650 -18.23 -57.06 1.85
C THR A 650 -19.57 -57.74 1.63
N ALA A 651 -20.69 -57.06 1.95
CA ALA A 651 -22.02 -57.65 1.94
C ALA A 651 -22.42 -58.15 0.56
N TRP A 652 -22.17 -57.34 -0.49
CA TRP A 652 -22.45 -57.72 -1.87
C TRP A 652 -21.69 -58.99 -2.29
N VAL A 653 -20.37 -59.03 -2.07
CA VAL A 653 -19.53 -60.21 -2.42
C VAL A 653 -20.02 -61.46 -1.68
N LYS A 654 -20.37 -61.32 -0.38
CA LYS A 654 -20.89 -62.43 0.43
C LYS A 654 -22.21 -62.97 -0.11
N VAL A 655 -23.17 -62.09 -0.41
CA VAL A 655 -24.48 -62.49 -0.96
C VAL A 655 -24.30 -63.23 -2.29
N GLN A 656 -23.49 -62.68 -3.18
CA GLN A 656 -23.25 -63.25 -4.50
C GLN A 656 -22.57 -64.64 -4.45
N VAL A 657 -21.56 -64.81 -3.59
CA VAL A 657 -20.88 -66.10 -3.40
C VAL A 657 -21.77 -67.12 -2.71
N GLN A 658 -22.61 -66.68 -1.76
CA GLN A 658 -23.57 -67.55 -1.08
C GLN A 658 -24.63 -68.06 -2.05
N GLU A 659 -25.19 -67.19 -2.90
CA GLU A 659 -26.15 -67.58 -3.93
C GLU A 659 -25.54 -68.58 -4.92
N LEU A 660 -24.33 -68.29 -5.44
CA LEU A 660 -23.59 -69.23 -6.29
C LEU A 660 -23.38 -70.57 -5.59
N SER A 661 -22.97 -70.56 -4.31
CA SER A 661 -22.72 -71.78 -3.55
C SER A 661 -23.99 -72.61 -3.38
N SER A 662 -25.09 -71.97 -2.98
CA SER A 662 -26.38 -72.64 -2.78
C SER A 662 -26.87 -73.30 -4.07
N ARG A 663 -26.79 -72.60 -5.20
CA ARG A 663 -27.22 -73.14 -6.50
C ARG A 663 -26.28 -74.19 -7.05
N TRP A 664 -24.97 -74.03 -6.85
CA TRP A 664 -23.99 -75.06 -7.19
C TRP A 664 -24.23 -76.36 -6.41
N ASP A 665 -24.49 -76.25 -5.11
CA ASP A 665 -24.78 -77.38 -4.24
C ASP A 665 -26.11 -78.06 -4.63
N SER A 666 -27.14 -77.26 -4.99
CA SER A 666 -28.41 -77.74 -5.56
C SER A 666 -28.18 -78.58 -6.84
N VAL A 667 -27.43 -78.04 -7.81
CA VAL A 667 -27.11 -78.75 -9.06
C VAL A 667 -26.29 -80.02 -8.80
N CYS A 668 -25.36 -80.00 -7.85
CA CYS A 668 -24.62 -81.20 -7.44
C CYS A 668 -25.56 -82.26 -6.85
N ALA A 669 -26.47 -81.86 -5.95
CA ALA A 669 -27.44 -82.75 -5.35
C ALA A 669 -28.41 -83.35 -6.39
N LEU A 670 -29.00 -82.51 -7.25
CA LEU A 670 -29.86 -82.94 -8.35
C LEU A 670 -29.14 -83.87 -9.32
N SER A 671 -27.84 -83.64 -9.59
CA SER A 671 -27.03 -84.55 -10.39
C SER A 671 -26.89 -85.92 -9.74
N VAL A 672 -26.63 -85.99 -8.42
CA VAL A 672 -26.54 -87.27 -7.69
C VAL A 672 -27.89 -87.99 -7.67
N THR A 673 -28.98 -87.26 -7.46
CA THR A 673 -30.34 -87.81 -7.50
C THR A 673 -30.67 -88.35 -8.89
N LYS A 674 -30.37 -87.61 -9.96
CA LYS A 674 -30.57 -88.05 -11.35
C LYS A 674 -29.71 -89.28 -11.69
N GLN A 675 -28.46 -89.34 -11.24
CA GLN A 675 -27.59 -90.51 -11.38
C GLN A 675 -28.23 -91.75 -10.75
N THR A 676 -28.73 -91.62 -9.52
CA THR A 676 -29.36 -92.72 -8.79
C THR A 676 -30.63 -93.20 -9.49
N ARG A 677 -31.48 -92.27 -9.94
CA ARG A 677 -32.70 -92.56 -10.71
C ARG A 677 -32.38 -93.26 -12.04
N LEU A 678 -31.38 -92.77 -12.78
CA LEU A 678 -30.93 -93.40 -14.04
C LEU A 678 -30.34 -94.79 -13.80
N GLN A 679 -29.61 -95.02 -12.70
CA GLN A 679 -29.09 -96.35 -12.36
C GLN A 679 -30.20 -97.34 -12.01
N GLN A 680 -31.21 -96.89 -11.27
CA GLN A 680 -32.41 -97.69 -10.99
C GLN A 680 -33.19 -97.99 -12.27
N ALA A 681 -33.40 -96.99 -13.13
CA ALA A 681 -34.05 -97.16 -14.42
C ALA A 681 -33.27 -98.12 -15.34
N LEU A 682 -31.94 -98.03 -15.36
CA LEU A 682 -31.08 -98.91 -16.15
C LEU A 682 -31.20 -100.35 -15.66
N LYS A 683 -31.10 -100.56 -14.34
CA LYS A 683 -31.28 -101.88 -13.73
C LYS A 683 -32.67 -102.45 -14.03
N GLN A 684 -33.74 -101.66 -13.90
CA GLN A 684 -35.10 -102.09 -14.24
C GLN A 684 -35.25 -102.44 -15.72
N ALA A 685 -34.66 -101.65 -16.62
CA ALA A 685 -34.67 -101.92 -18.06
C ALA A 685 -33.89 -103.19 -18.42
N GLU A 686 -32.73 -103.43 -17.79
CA GLU A 686 -31.94 -104.66 -17.92
C GLU A 686 -32.68 -105.88 -17.39
N GLU A 687 -33.27 -105.79 -16.20
CA GLU A 687 -34.05 -106.88 -15.60
C GLU A 687 -35.30 -107.19 -16.43
N PHE A 688 -36.02 -106.17 -16.93
CA PHE A 688 -37.16 -106.35 -17.82
C PHE A 688 -36.75 -106.99 -19.15
N ARG A 689 -35.66 -106.53 -19.77
CA ARG A 689 -35.14 -107.10 -21.01
C ARG A 689 -34.68 -108.55 -20.82
N THR A 690 -34.00 -108.85 -19.72
CA THR A 690 -33.57 -110.21 -19.36
C THR A 690 -34.78 -111.11 -19.13
N ALA A 691 -35.79 -110.64 -18.39
CA ALA A 691 -37.02 -111.38 -18.16
C ALA A 691 -37.78 -111.67 -19.46
N ILE A 692 -37.87 -110.70 -20.38
CA ILE A 692 -38.43 -110.92 -21.72
C ILE A 692 -37.63 -111.95 -22.50
N GLN A 693 -36.29 -111.83 -22.50
CA GLN A 693 -35.43 -112.73 -23.24
C GLN A 693 -35.56 -114.18 -22.75
N VAL A 694 -35.46 -114.40 -21.44
CA VAL A 694 -35.65 -115.73 -20.82
C VAL A 694 -37.04 -116.30 -21.12
N LEU A 695 -38.09 -115.46 -21.07
CA LEU A 695 -39.45 -115.89 -21.41
C LEU A 695 -39.60 -116.23 -22.90
N LEU A 696 -38.98 -115.48 -23.80
CA LEU A 696 -39.05 -115.73 -25.24
C LEU A 696 -38.28 -117.00 -25.64
N GLU A 697 -37.14 -117.27 -25.00
CA GLU A 697 -36.36 -118.49 -25.16
C GLU A 697 -37.17 -119.69 -24.68
N TRP A 698 -37.69 -119.64 -23.45
CA TRP A 698 -38.55 -120.69 -22.92
C TRP A 698 -39.83 -120.88 -23.76
N LEU A 699 -40.48 -119.79 -24.20
CA LEU A 699 -41.65 -119.87 -25.08
C LEU A 699 -41.31 -120.57 -26.41
N SER A 700 -40.11 -120.33 -26.94
CA SER A 700 -39.64 -120.96 -28.17
C SER A 700 -39.41 -122.46 -27.97
N GLU A 701 -38.78 -122.85 -26.85
CA GLU A 701 -38.61 -124.26 -26.47
C GLU A 701 -39.96 -124.95 -26.20
N ALA A 702 -40.85 -124.32 -25.44
CA ALA A 702 -42.21 -124.83 -25.16
C ALA A 702 -43.03 -124.98 -26.45
N GLU A 703 -42.89 -124.05 -27.40
CA GLU A 703 -43.46 -124.19 -28.74
C GLU A 703 -42.88 -125.37 -29.52
N GLN A 704 -41.57 -125.64 -29.42
CA GLN A 704 -40.91 -126.79 -30.07
C GLN A 704 -41.37 -128.12 -29.47
N THR A 705 -41.46 -128.24 -28.14
CA THR A 705 -42.02 -129.43 -27.46
C THR A 705 -43.48 -129.69 -27.87
N LEU A 706 -44.23 -128.62 -28.14
CA LEU A 706 -45.59 -128.70 -28.71
C LEU A 706 -45.64 -129.05 -30.21
N ARG A 707 -44.51 -129.08 -30.93
CA ARG A 707 -44.42 -129.47 -32.35
C ARG A 707 -44.17 -130.97 -32.58
N PHE A 708 -43.86 -131.76 -31.56
CA PHE A 708 -43.59 -133.20 -31.71
C PHE A 708 -44.72 -133.96 -32.46
N ARG A 709 -44.44 -134.46 -33.67
CA ARG A 709 -45.35 -135.27 -34.51
C ARG A 709 -44.78 -136.68 -34.69
N GLY A 710 -44.28 -137.30 -33.62
CA GLY A 710 -43.96 -138.72 -33.62
C GLY A 710 -45.22 -139.57 -33.61
N LEU A 711 -45.19 -140.71 -34.31
CA LEU A 711 -46.24 -141.73 -34.30
C LEU A 711 -46.54 -142.13 -32.85
N LEU A 712 -47.82 -142.33 -32.52
CA LEU A 712 -48.22 -142.83 -31.21
C LEU A 712 -47.70 -144.29 -31.10
N PRO A 713 -46.87 -144.61 -30.09
CA PRO A 713 -46.47 -145.99 -29.84
C PRO A 713 -47.70 -146.85 -29.51
N GLU A 714 -47.77 -148.08 -30.01
CA GLU A 714 -48.91 -148.99 -29.82
C GLU A 714 -48.92 -149.69 -28.45
N GLU A 715 -47.87 -149.49 -27.65
CA GLU A 715 -47.70 -150.11 -26.32
C GLU A 715 -48.30 -149.23 -25.20
N ALA A 716 -49.16 -149.82 -24.36
CA ALA A 716 -49.91 -149.08 -23.33
C ALA A 716 -49.03 -148.40 -22.26
N GLU A 717 -47.88 -148.99 -21.92
CA GLU A 717 -46.96 -148.47 -20.90
C GLU A 717 -46.20 -147.22 -21.39
N THR A 718 -45.73 -147.21 -22.65
CA THR A 718 -45.05 -146.06 -23.24
C THR A 718 -46.02 -144.90 -23.52
N LEU A 719 -47.29 -145.19 -23.80
CA LEU A 719 -48.38 -144.21 -23.89
C LEU A 719 -48.71 -143.56 -22.53
N GLN A 720 -48.62 -144.30 -21.42
CA GLN A 720 -48.78 -143.76 -20.06
C GLN A 720 -47.60 -142.87 -19.64
N ALA A 721 -46.36 -143.25 -19.94
CA ALA A 721 -45.18 -142.41 -19.70
C ALA A 721 -45.24 -141.09 -20.51
N LEU A 722 -45.72 -141.15 -21.76
CA LEU A 722 -45.93 -139.96 -22.60
C LEU A 722 -47.09 -139.07 -22.09
N LEU A 723 -48.07 -139.64 -21.39
CA LEU A 723 -49.15 -138.90 -20.74
C LEU A 723 -48.67 -138.23 -19.44
N HIS A 724 -47.79 -138.87 -18.67
CA HIS A 724 -47.20 -138.30 -17.44
C HIS A 724 -46.28 -137.13 -17.77
N THR A 725 -45.32 -137.33 -18.68
CA THR A 725 -44.44 -136.27 -19.19
C THR A 725 -45.21 -135.08 -19.78
N HIS A 726 -46.32 -135.33 -20.47
CA HIS A 726 -47.20 -134.26 -20.91
C HIS A 726 -47.87 -133.54 -19.73
N ARG A 727 -48.30 -134.25 -18.69
CA ARG A 727 -48.94 -133.68 -17.48
C ARG A 727 -47.96 -132.81 -16.69
N ASP A 728 -46.69 -133.20 -16.60
CA ASP A 728 -45.64 -132.42 -15.94
C ASP A 728 -45.28 -131.16 -16.72
N PHE A 729 -45.10 -131.29 -18.04
CA PHE A 729 -44.98 -130.13 -18.93
C PHE A 729 -46.19 -129.20 -18.80
N MET A 730 -47.39 -129.74 -18.55
CA MET A 730 -48.57 -128.93 -18.34
C MET A 730 -48.58 -128.16 -17.01
N GLY A 731 -47.96 -128.70 -15.95
CA GLY A 731 -47.75 -127.99 -14.69
C GLY A 731 -46.80 -126.80 -14.87
N THR A 732 -45.66 -127.04 -15.54
CA THR A 732 -44.65 -125.99 -15.78
C THR A 732 -45.18 -124.82 -16.63
N VAL A 733 -46.04 -125.05 -17.63
CA VAL A 733 -46.65 -123.96 -18.42
C VAL A 733 -47.56 -123.06 -17.58
N GLU A 734 -48.28 -123.60 -16.59
CA GLU A 734 -49.14 -122.79 -15.73
C GLU A 734 -48.32 -122.06 -14.64
N GLU A 735 -47.24 -122.67 -14.13
CA GLU A 735 -46.27 -121.99 -13.26
C GLU A 735 -45.60 -120.80 -13.95
N ARG A 736 -45.20 -120.94 -15.22
CA ARG A 736 -44.60 -119.84 -16.03
C ARG A 736 -45.56 -118.69 -16.34
N ARG A 737 -46.86 -118.82 -16.08
CA ARG A 737 -47.81 -117.70 -16.13
C ARG A 737 -47.44 -116.60 -15.13
N ALA A 738 -46.96 -116.99 -13.94
CA ALA A 738 -46.50 -116.06 -12.93
C ALA A 738 -45.32 -115.23 -13.44
N ASP A 739 -44.41 -115.83 -14.21
CA ASP A 739 -43.24 -115.15 -14.78
C ASP A 739 -43.62 -114.19 -15.93
N VAL A 740 -44.56 -114.56 -16.80
CA VAL A 740 -45.09 -113.64 -17.85
C VAL A 740 -45.82 -112.45 -17.23
N ASN A 741 -46.61 -112.68 -16.18
CA ASN A 741 -47.27 -111.59 -15.45
C ASN A 741 -46.26 -110.72 -14.70
N ARG A 742 -45.18 -111.31 -14.17
CA ARG A 742 -44.09 -110.57 -13.52
C ARG A 742 -43.34 -109.68 -14.52
N ALA A 743 -42.93 -110.23 -15.66
CA ALA A 743 -42.27 -109.45 -16.73
C ALA A 743 -43.19 -108.36 -17.29
N ALA A 744 -44.47 -108.67 -17.54
CA ALA A 744 -45.44 -107.65 -17.94
C ALA A 744 -45.63 -106.58 -16.86
N GLY A 745 -45.67 -106.96 -15.57
CA GLY A 745 -45.74 -106.02 -14.44
C GLY A 745 -44.50 -105.13 -14.33
N MET A 746 -43.31 -105.65 -14.61
CA MET A 746 -42.08 -104.86 -14.72
C MET A 746 -42.17 -103.85 -15.87
N GLY A 747 -42.68 -104.26 -17.03
CA GLY A 747 -42.90 -103.35 -18.17
C GLY A 747 -43.95 -102.28 -17.92
N GLU A 748 -45.07 -102.62 -17.28
CA GLU A 748 -46.10 -101.64 -16.86
C GLU A 748 -45.55 -100.69 -15.80
N GLY A 749 -44.70 -101.18 -14.89
CA GLY A 749 -43.98 -100.37 -13.90
C GLY A 749 -42.99 -99.39 -14.53
N ILE A 750 -42.32 -99.77 -15.63
CA ILE A 750 -41.49 -98.85 -16.42
C ILE A 750 -42.38 -97.80 -17.11
N LEU A 751 -43.52 -98.20 -17.69
CA LEU A 751 -44.43 -97.33 -18.46
C LEU A 751 -45.00 -96.15 -17.67
N THR A 752 -45.17 -96.25 -16.36
CA THR A 752 -45.73 -95.15 -15.54
C THR A 752 -44.81 -93.93 -15.46
N LEU A 753 -43.50 -94.12 -15.65
CA LEU A 753 -42.47 -93.08 -15.56
C LEU A 753 -41.57 -93.06 -16.81
N CYS A 754 -42.03 -93.69 -17.89
CA CYS A 754 -41.28 -93.93 -19.12
C CYS A 754 -41.19 -92.68 -19.97
N HIS A 755 -40.06 -92.50 -20.62
CA HIS A 755 -39.86 -91.51 -21.65
C HIS A 755 -40.77 -91.80 -22.85
N GLN A 756 -41.32 -90.74 -23.45
CA GLN A 756 -42.31 -90.82 -24.53
C GLN A 756 -41.85 -91.74 -25.68
N ASP A 757 -40.57 -91.65 -26.05
CA ASP A 757 -39.98 -92.39 -27.17
C ASP A 757 -39.88 -93.91 -26.94
N SER A 758 -39.88 -94.35 -25.67
CA SER A 758 -39.78 -95.77 -25.32
C SER A 758 -41.14 -96.41 -25.05
N ILE A 759 -42.22 -95.62 -24.94
CA ILE A 759 -43.56 -96.13 -24.58
C ILE A 759 -44.04 -97.20 -25.57
N THR A 760 -43.89 -96.95 -26.87
CA THR A 760 -44.30 -97.88 -27.93
C THR A 760 -43.48 -99.17 -27.86
N THR A 761 -42.17 -99.06 -27.67
CA THR A 761 -41.23 -100.18 -27.56
C THR A 761 -41.54 -101.06 -26.34
N ILE A 762 -41.71 -100.47 -25.16
CA ILE A 762 -42.04 -101.22 -23.94
C ILE A 762 -43.42 -101.89 -24.05
N LYS A 763 -44.44 -101.20 -24.57
CA LYS A 763 -45.78 -101.79 -24.85
C LYS A 763 -45.70 -102.95 -25.84
N HIS A 764 -44.87 -102.81 -26.88
CA HIS A 764 -44.68 -103.85 -27.88
C HIS A 764 -44.13 -105.13 -27.25
N TRP A 765 -43.10 -105.02 -26.40
CA TRP A 765 -42.54 -106.18 -25.71
C TRP A 765 -43.52 -106.85 -24.75
N ILE A 766 -44.28 -106.09 -23.95
CA ILE A 766 -45.36 -106.63 -23.09
C ILE A 766 -46.40 -107.38 -23.94
N THR A 767 -46.75 -106.83 -25.09
CA THR A 767 -47.73 -107.43 -26.01
C THR A 767 -47.21 -108.73 -26.62
N ILE A 768 -45.95 -108.77 -27.06
CA ILE A 768 -45.33 -109.97 -27.64
C ILE A 768 -45.32 -111.13 -26.63
N ILE A 769 -44.83 -110.91 -25.41
CA ILE A 769 -44.73 -111.99 -24.42
C ILE A 769 -46.10 -112.53 -24.01
N ARG A 770 -47.11 -111.64 -23.84
CA ARG A 770 -48.50 -112.04 -23.55
C ARG A 770 -49.12 -112.82 -24.70
N ALA A 771 -48.95 -112.33 -25.94
CA ALA A 771 -49.54 -112.95 -27.12
C ALA A 771 -48.93 -114.32 -27.43
N ARG A 772 -47.59 -114.45 -27.35
CA ARG A 772 -46.90 -115.73 -27.58
C ARG A 772 -47.22 -116.77 -26.51
N PHE A 773 -47.28 -116.36 -25.24
CA PHE A 773 -47.70 -117.26 -24.16
C PHE A 773 -49.14 -117.76 -24.34
N GLU A 774 -50.08 -116.90 -24.76
CA GLU A 774 -51.44 -117.32 -25.05
C GLU A 774 -51.52 -118.26 -26.26
N GLU A 775 -50.64 -118.11 -27.25
CA GLU A 775 -50.56 -119.02 -28.39
C GLU A 775 -50.09 -120.43 -27.98
N VAL A 776 -49.11 -120.55 -27.06
CA VAL A 776 -48.72 -121.83 -26.42
C VAL A 776 -49.92 -122.46 -25.69
N ARG A 777 -50.71 -121.66 -24.94
CA ARG A 777 -51.97 -122.11 -24.30
C ARG A 777 -53.05 -122.54 -25.31
N ARG A 778 -53.14 -121.89 -26.47
CA ARG A 778 -54.08 -122.28 -27.55
C ARG A 778 -53.66 -123.58 -28.24
N ARG A 779 -52.37 -123.78 -28.52
CA ARG A 779 -51.85 -125.03 -29.09
C ARG A 779 -52.10 -126.23 -28.17
N ARG A 780 -51.95 -126.06 -26.85
CA ARG A 780 -52.42 -127.02 -25.81
C ARG A 780 -53.89 -127.41 -26.00
N ARG A 781 -54.80 -126.44 -26.12
CA ARG A 781 -56.24 -126.70 -26.26
C ARG A 781 -56.59 -127.48 -27.54
N ARG A 782 -55.90 -127.21 -28.64
CA ARG A 782 -56.10 -127.93 -29.92
C ARG A 782 -55.61 -129.39 -29.88
N ARG A 783 -54.48 -129.68 -29.23
CA ARG A 783 -53.99 -131.07 -29.04
C ARG A 783 -54.91 -131.91 -28.15
N ARG A 784 -55.48 -131.33 -27.09
CA ARG A 784 -56.45 -132.02 -26.20
C ARG A 784 -57.74 -132.41 -26.91
N ARG A 785 -58.19 -131.63 -27.91
CA ARG A 785 -59.37 -131.94 -28.74
C ARG A 785 -59.09 -133.04 -29.77
N ARG A 786 -57.91 -133.09 -30.39
CA ARG A 786 -57.55 -134.14 -31.39
C ARG A 786 -57.35 -135.54 -30.80
N ARG A 787 -56.94 -135.68 -29.54
CA ARG A 787 -56.81 -136.99 -28.85
C ARG A 787 -58.15 -137.64 -28.46
N ARG A 788 -59.28 -136.94 -28.56
CA ARG A 788 -60.62 -137.48 -28.21
C ARG A 788 -61.43 -138.03 -29.39
N SER A 789 -61.00 -137.86 -30.64
CA SER A 789 -61.83 -138.12 -31.84
C SER A 789 -61.46 -139.35 -32.69
N ASN A 790 -60.55 -140.24 -32.27
CA ASN A 790 -59.99 -141.32 -33.13
C ASN A 790 -60.46 -142.76 -32.81
N VAL A 791 -61.69 -142.97 -32.31
CA VAL A 791 -62.28 -144.31 -32.06
C VAL A 791 -63.75 -144.34 -32.54
N LEU A 792 -64.06 -145.26 -33.47
CA LEU A 792 -65.37 -145.78 -33.96
C LEU A 792 -66.05 -145.17 -35.23
N VAL A 793 -66.37 -146.06 -36.21
CA VAL A 793 -67.33 -145.89 -37.34
C VAL A 793 -68.10 -147.22 -37.62
N ASN A 794 -69.41 -147.12 -37.95
CA ASN A 794 -70.50 -148.07 -38.33
C ASN A 794 -71.28 -148.74 -37.14
N ASP A 795 -72.62 -148.70 -36.98
CA ASP A 795 -73.75 -148.72 -37.94
C ASP A 795 -75.10 -148.13 -37.37
N VAL A 796 -75.91 -147.54 -38.28
CA VAL A 796 -77.39 -147.26 -38.40
C VAL A 796 -78.32 -146.90 -37.19
N LEU A 797 -78.88 -145.65 -37.18
CA LEU A 797 -80.32 -145.30 -37.39
C LEU A 797 -80.66 -143.82 -37.03
N LEU A 798 -81.46 -143.20 -37.91
CA LEU A 798 -82.27 -141.96 -37.81
C LEU A 798 -81.61 -140.56 -37.98
N GLN A 799 -81.90 -139.96 -39.14
CA GLN A 799 -81.86 -138.53 -39.54
C GLN A 799 -82.92 -137.66 -38.80
N PRO A 800 -83.02 -136.31 -38.98
CA PRO A 800 -82.22 -135.36 -39.78
C PRO A 800 -81.81 -134.03 -39.08
N LEU A 801 -80.82 -133.32 -39.65
CA LEU A 801 -80.63 -131.84 -39.78
C LEU A 801 -79.12 -131.53 -39.92
N SER A 802 -78.45 -131.73 -41.06
CA SER A 802 -78.62 -131.14 -42.41
C SER A 802 -78.75 -129.61 -42.44
N PHE A 803 -77.62 -128.87 -42.28
CA PHE A 803 -77.35 -127.61 -43.01
C PHE A 803 -75.92 -127.04 -42.85
N LYS A 804 -75.19 -127.34 -41.76
CA LYS A 804 -73.89 -126.67 -41.45
C LYS A 804 -72.61 -127.43 -41.85
N VAL A 805 -72.71 -128.72 -42.17
CA VAL A 805 -71.54 -129.53 -42.59
C VAL A 805 -71.31 -129.47 -44.11
N LEU A 806 -72.35 -129.18 -44.90
CA LEU A 806 -72.26 -129.01 -46.36
C LEU A 806 -71.62 -127.67 -46.79
N THR A 807 -71.64 -126.64 -45.94
CA THR A 807 -71.04 -125.32 -46.21
C THR A 807 -69.53 -125.26 -45.88
N TRP A 808 -69.05 -126.08 -44.94
CA TRP A 808 -67.63 -126.11 -44.54
C TRP A 808 -66.78 -127.03 -45.45
N ALA A 809 -67.35 -128.13 -45.96
CA ALA A 809 -66.66 -129.01 -46.90
C ALA A 809 -66.44 -128.34 -48.28
N LYS A 810 -67.44 -127.66 -48.84
CA LYS A 810 -67.33 -126.94 -50.14
C LYS A 810 -66.34 -125.77 -50.11
N GLN A 811 -66.19 -125.04 -48.99
CA GLN A 811 -65.21 -123.93 -48.90
C GLN A 811 -63.77 -124.40 -48.68
N HIS A 812 -63.55 -125.61 -48.17
CA HIS A 812 -62.21 -126.16 -47.96
C HIS A 812 -61.67 -126.84 -49.22
N GLU A 813 -62.52 -127.55 -49.97
CA GLU A 813 -62.23 -128.15 -51.26
C GLU A 813 -61.86 -127.09 -52.32
N GLN A 814 -62.67 -126.02 -52.42
CA GLN A 814 -62.44 -124.94 -53.38
C GLN A 814 -61.12 -124.19 -53.14
N ARG A 815 -60.67 -124.04 -51.88
CA ARG A 815 -59.38 -123.41 -51.53
C ARG A 815 -58.16 -124.31 -51.74
N LEU A 816 -58.32 -125.63 -51.67
CA LEU A 816 -57.25 -126.60 -51.95
C LEU A 816 -57.11 -126.83 -53.46
N GLU A 817 -58.21 -126.80 -54.21
CA GLU A 817 -58.17 -126.83 -55.69
C GLU A 817 -57.51 -125.56 -56.26
N THR A 818 -57.82 -124.36 -55.77
CA THR A 818 -57.16 -123.13 -56.30
C THR A 818 -55.65 -123.12 -56.04
N ALA A 819 -55.19 -123.60 -54.89
CA ALA A 819 -53.77 -123.65 -54.53
C ALA A 819 -53.02 -124.79 -55.27
N LEU A 820 -53.71 -125.89 -55.61
CA LEU A 820 -53.14 -126.97 -56.42
C LEU A 820 -53.05 -126.58 -57.91
N THR A 821 -54.03 -125.85 -58.44
CA THR A 821 -54.00 -125.31 -59.82
C THR A 821 -52.92 -124.24 -60.00
N GLU A 822 -52.66 -123.37 -59.01
CA GLU A 822 -51.56 -122.39 -59.08
C GLU A 822 -50.16 -123.04 -59.07
N VAL A 823 -49.95 -124.09 -58.27
CA VAL A 823 -48.67 -124.80 -58.20
C VAL A 823 -48.41 -125.62 -59.48
N LEU A 824 -49.44 -126.24 -60.06
CA LEU A 824 -49.33 -126.95 -61.33
C LEU A 824 -49.13 -126.01 -62.53
N ASN A 825 -49.79 -124.85 -62.57
CA ASN A 825 -49.60 -123.85 -63.62
C ASN A 825 -48.20 -123.20 -63.58
N ASN A 826 -47.66 -122.94 -62.38
CA ASN A 826 -46.29 -122.40 -62.25
C ASN A 826 -45.20 -123.42 -62.62
N ALA A 827 -45.44 -124.72 -62.40
CA ALA A 827 -44.54 -125.78 -62.85
C ALA A 827 -44.57 -125.98 -64.37
N ASN A 828 -45.76 -125.91 -65.01
CA ASN A 828 -45.88 -125.97 -66.46
C ASN A 828 -45.24 -124.74 -67.15
N LEU A 829 -45.42 -123.53 -66.59
CA LEU A 829 -44.81 -122.31 -67.11
C LEU A 829 -43.27 -122.33 -67.03
N LEU A 830 -42.70 -122.94 -65.99
CA LEU A 830 -41.25 -123.14 -65.85
C LEU A 830 -40.67 -124.02 -66.98
N GLU A 831 -41.36 -125.12 -67.33
CA GLU A 831 -40.95 -126.02 -68.42
C GLU A 831 -41.14 -125.37 -69.80
N GLU A 832 -42.23 -124.62 -70.00
CA GLU A 832 -42.50 -123.89 -71.25
C GLU A 832 -41.41 -122.83 -71.49
N LEU A 833 -41.06 -122.03 -70.48
CA LEU A 833 -39.99 -121.03 -70.57
C LEU A 833 -38.60 -121.63 -70.80
N LEU A 834 -38.29 -122.77 -70.18
CA LEU A 834 -37.02 -123.48 -70.42
C LEU A 834 -36.93 -124.03 -71.85
N SER A 835 -38.03 -124.57 -72.39
CA SER A 835 -38.06 -125.06 -73.78
C SER A 835 -37.99 -123.92 -74.80
N TRP A 836 -38.68 -122.81 -74.54
CA TRP A 836 -38.60 -121.61 -75.37
C TRP A 836 -37.19 -121.01 -75.34
N LEU A 837 -36.56 -120.91 -74.17
CA LEU A 837 -35.17 -120.45 -74.06
C LEU A 837 -34.19 -121.35 -74.81
N GLN A 838 -34.40 -122.66 -74.82
CA GLN A 838 -33.58 -123.58 -75.59
C GLN A 838 -33.72 -123.39 -77.10
N PHE A 839 -34.95 -123.15 -77.58
CA PHE A 839 -35.22 -122.79 -78.97
C PHE A 839 -34.62 -121.41 -79.34
N ALA A 840 -34.80 -120.42 -78.47
CA ALA A 840 -34.28 -119.06 -78.64
C ALA A 840 -32.74 -119.03 -78.69
N GLU A 841 -32.08 -119.76 -77.80
CA GLU A 841 -30.62 -119.94 -77.79
C GLU A 841 -30.12 -120.56 -79.10
N ALA A 842 -30.75 -121.66 -79.55
CA ALA A 842 -30.39 -122.33 -80.81
C ALA A 842 -30.60 -121.42 -82.03
N THR A 843 -31.70 -120.66 -82.05
CA THR A 843 -32.03 -119.73 -83.14
C THR A 843 -31.03 -118.58 -83.20
N LEU A 844 -30.68 -117.97 -82.06
CA LEU A 844 -29.69 -116.88 -82.01
C LEU A 844 -28.30 -117.36 -82.41
N VAL A 845 -27.87 -118.55 -81.98
CA VAL A 845 -26.57 -119.12 -82.36
C VAL A 845 -26.52 -119.43 -83.85
N GLN A 846 -27.57 -120.04 -84.41
CA GLN A 846 -27.66 -120.28 -85.86
C GLN A 846 -27.59 -118.97 -86.64
N LYS A 847 -28.36 -117.98 -86.21
CA LYS A 847 -28.42 -116.69 -86.87
C LYS A 847 -27.10 -115.90 -86.72
N ASP A 848 -26.36 -116.02 -85.62
CA ASP A 848 -25.07 -115.32 -85.41
C ASP A 848 -23.94 -115.90 -86.29
N THR A 849 -24.12 -117.11 -86.85
CA THR A 849 -23.21 -117.68 -87.85
C THR A 849 -23.51 -117.28 -89.30
N GLU A 850 -24.63 -116.59 -89.57
CA GLU A 850 -24.95 -116.07 -90.91
C GLU A 850 -24.17 -114.76 -91.17
N PRO A 851 -23.41 -114.63 -92.28
CA PRO A 851 -22.66 -113.41 -92.58
C PRO A 851 -23.60 -112.22 -92.86
N LEU A 852 -23.25 -111.03 -92.35
CA LEU A 852 -24.04 -109.81 -92.47
C LEU A 852 -24.16 -109.34 -93.95
N PRO A 853 -25.38 -109.10 -94.48
CA PRO A 853 -25.58 -108.57 -95.83
C PRO A 853 -24.95 -107.17 -96.00
N GLN A 854 -24.47 -106.86 -97.21
CA GLN A 854 -23.87 -105.55 -97.54
C GLN A 854 -24.89 -104.48 -97.99
N ASP A 855 -26.18 -104.81 -97.99
CA ASP A 855 -27.26 -103.89 -98.35
C ASP A 855 -27.93 -103.33 -97.08
N ILE A 856 -27.95 -102.00 -96.94
CA ILE A 856 -28.54 -101.28 -95.81
C ILE A 856 -30.01 -101.65 -95.60
N ALA A 857 -30.80 -101.80 -96.67
CA ALA A 857 -32.22 -102.12 -96.54
C ALA A 857 -32.42 -103.53 -95.95
N GLN A 858 -31.57 -104.48 -96.33
CA GLN A 858 -31.61 -105.85 -95.79
C GLN A 858 -31.12 -105.90 -94.34
N VAL A 859 -30.08 -105.15 -93.99
CA VAL A 859 -29.63 -105.05 -92.58
C VAL A 859 -30.66 -104.34 -91.70
N GLN A 860 -31.33 -103.29 -92.20
CA GLN A 860 -32.45 -102.67 -91.49
C GLN A 860 -33.61 -103.65 -91.31
N THR A 861 -33.93 -104.46 -92.33
CA THR A 861 -34.95 -105.51 -92.21
C THR A 861 -34.58 -106.53 -91.13
N LEU A 862 -33.33 -107.01 -91.13
CA LEU A 862 -32.80 -107.91 -90.08
C LEU A 862 -32.78 -107.27 -88.69
N ILE A 863 -32.54 -105.97 -88.58
CA ILE A 863 -32.65 -105.22 -87.33
C ILE A 863 -34.09 -105.22 -86.86
N THR A 864 -35.07 -104.89 -87.72
CA THR A 864 -36.50 -104.96 -87.35
C THR A 864 -36.92 -106.38 -86.97
N GLU A 865 -36.49 -107.41 -87.69
CA GLU A 865 -36.76 -108.81 -87.35
C GLU A 865 -36.16 -109.18 -85.98
N HIS A 866 -34.94 -108.74 -85.70
CA HIS A 866 -34.30 -108.92 -84.39
C HIS A 866 -34.97 -108.07 -83.30
N GLN A 867 -35.54 -106.92 -83.65
CA GLN A 867 -36.28 -106.06 -82.74
C GLN A 867 -37.58 -106.73 -82.29
N VAL A 868 -38.28 -107.42 -83.20
CA VAL A 868 -39.44 -108.26 -82.86
C VAL A 868 -39.04 -109.37 -81.88
N PHE A 869 -37.87 -109.99 -82.07
CA PHE A 869 -37.34 -110.98 -81.11
C PHE A 869 -37.01 -110.36 -79.73
N MET A 870 -36.44 -109.15 -79.70
CA MET A 870 -36.17 -108.42 -78.45
C MET A 870 -37.46 -107.97 -77.74
N GLU A 871 -38.51 -107.62 -78.49
CA GLU A 871 -39.84 -107.37 -77.94
C GLU A 871 -40.47 -108.64 -77.35
N GLU A 872 -40.31 -109.79 -78.01
CA GLU A 872 -40.76 -111.09 -77.51
C GLU A 872 -40.04 -111.45 -76.18
N MET A 873 -38.71 -111.24 -76.10
CA MET A 873 -37.92 -111.37 -74.86
C MET A 873 -38.44 -110.44 -73.76
N THR A 874 -38.73 -109.18 -74.08
CA THR A 874 -39.25 -108.21 -73.11
C THR A 874 -40.67 -108.57 -72.64
N ARG A 875 -41.49 -109.16 -73.53
CA ARG A 875 -42.85 -109.63 -73.22
C ARG A 875 -42.86 -110.87 -72.33
N LYS A 876 -41.83 -111.72 -72.41
CA LYS A 876 -41.65 -112.91 -71.56
C LYS A 876 -40.96 -112.62 -70.22
N GLN A 877 -40.32 -111.45 -70.06
CA GLN A 877 -39.71 -111.02 -68.80
C GLN A 877 -40.66 -111.05 -67.57
N PRO A 878 -41.95 -110.64 -67.66
CA PRO A 878 -42.89 -110.75 -66.55
C PRO A 878 -43.18 -112.20 -66.15
N ASP A 879 -43.21 -113.14 -67.11
CA ASP A 879 -43.43 -114.57 -66.84
C ASP A 879 -42.22 -115.18 -66.13
N VAL A 880 -41.00 -114.82 -66.54
CA VAL A 880 -39.75 -115.19 -65.85
C VAL A 880 -39.71 -114.57 -64.45
N ASP A 881 -40.05 -113.29 -64.30
CA ASP A 881 -40.15 -112.62 -63.01
C ASP A 881 -41.21 -113.28 -62.11
N LYS A 882 -42.35 -113.71 -62.67
CA LYS A 882 -43.44 -114.37 -61.94
C LYS A 882 -42.97 -115.73 -61.40
N VAL A 883 -42.24 -116.52 -62.17
CA VAL A 883 -41.67 -117.80 -61.74
C VAL A 883 -40.51 -117.61 -60.75
N THR A 884 -39.66 -116.59 -60.95
CA THR A 884 -38.51 -116.31 -60.06
C THR A 884 -38.91 -115.62 -58.75
N LYS A 885 -39.97 -114.79 -58.73
CA LYS A 885 -40.51 -114.13 -57.52
C LYS A 885 -41.41 -115.04 -56.69
N THR A 886 -42.11 -116.01 -57.28
CA THR A 886 -42.92 -116.99 -56.53
C THR A 886 -42.06 -117.96 -55.70
N TYR A 887 -40.81 -118.22 -56.11
CA TYR A 887 -39.82 -119.00 -55.34
C TYR A 887 -38.94 -118.17 -54.39
N LYS A 888 -39.13 -116.85 -54.31
CA LYS A 888 -38.40 -115.94 -53.39
C LYS A 888 -39.29 -115.40 -52.26
N ARG A 889 -39.90 -116.29 -51.47
CA ARG A 889 -40.50 -115.96 -50.17
C ARG A 889 -39.66 -116.51 -49.01
N LYS A 890 -38.95 -115.58 -48.34
CA LYS A 890 -38.29 -115.58 -47.02
C LYS A 890 -38.06 -116.92 -46.27
N PRO A 891 -36.82 -117.19 -45.80
CA PRO A 891 -36.59 -117.64 -44.43
C PRO A 891 -36.76 -116.46 -43.47
N ALA A 892 -37.53 -116.70 -42.42
CA ALA A 892 -37.63 -115.89 -41.23
C ALA A 892 -36.33 -115.99 -40.41
N GLU A 893 -35.90 -114.90 -39.81
CA GLU A 893 -34.93 -114.88 -38.72
C GLU A 893 -35.46 -115.71 -37.52
N PRO A 894 -34.62 -116.54 -36.88
CA PRO A 894 -34.86 -117.04 -35.55
C PRO A 894 -34.34 -116.06 -34.46
N PRO A 895 -34.90 -116.14 -33.24
CA PRO A 895 -34.66 -115.20 -32.14
C PRO A 895 -33.41 -115.55 -31.32
N SER A 896 -33.21 -114.79 -30.22
CA SER A 896 -32.16 -114.87 -29.18
C SER A 896 -31.60 -116.28 -28.90
N SER A 897 -30.34 -116.41 -28.49
CA SER A 897 -30.03 -116.31 -27.05
C SER A 897 -28.53 -116.22 -26.73
N LEU A 898 -28.29 -115.91 -25.45
CA LEU A 898 -27.03 -115.73 -24.72
C LEU A 898 -25.84 -116.64 -25.10
N ALA A 899 -24.64 -116.04 -24.93
CA ALA A 899 -23.40 -116.58 -24.35
C ALA A 899 -23.08 -118.09 -24.56
N GLU A 900 -21.88 -118.52 -24.94
CA GLU A 900 -20.62 -118.10 -24.34
C GLU A 900 -19.41 -118.73 -25.09
N ARG A 901 -18.29 -118.01 -25.03
CA ARG A 901 -16.89 -118.48 -25.05
C ARG A 901 -16.29 -119.24 -26.25
N ARG A 902 -15.30 -118.51 -26.80
CA ARG A 902 -13.93 -118.90 -27.18
C ARG A 902 -13.76 -119.83 -28.38
N GLY A 903 -13.10 -119.27 -29.40
CA GLY A 903 -12.11 -120.03 -30.16
C GLY A 903 -11.87 -119.57 -31.59
N ALA A 904 -10.70 -118.97 -31.80
CA ALA A 904 -9.86 -119.11 -33.00
C ALA A 904 -10.36 -118.62 -34.39
N ARG A 905 -10.00 -117.36 -34.70
CA ARG A 905 -8.97 -116.96 -35.68
C ARG A 905 -8.75 -117.89 -36.91
N LYS A 906 -9.09 -117.42 -38.11
CA LYS A 906 -8.15 -116.96 -39.16
C LYS A 906 -8.80 -116.70 -40.54
N GLN A 907 -8.39 -115.56 -41.14
CA GLN A 907 -7.94 -115.30 -42.53
C GLN A 907 -8.78 -115.83 -43.72
N GLN A 908 -9.37 -114.96 -44.56
CA GLN A 908 -8.77 -114.09 -45.61
C GLN A 908 -8.84 -114.76 -46.99
N GLN A 909 -9.76 -114.35 -47.87
CA GLN A 909 -9.51 -114.05 -49.30
C GLN A 909 -10.77 -113.63 -50.08
N GLN A 910 -10.51 -112.96 -51.21
CA GLN A 910 -11.39 -112.22 -52.11
C GLN A 910 -12.36 -113.07 -52.95
N HIS A 911 -13.45 -112.40 -53.37
CA HIS A 911 -14.36 -112.62 -54.51
C HIS A 911 -14.49 -114.03 -55.12
N ALA A 912 -15.69 -114.62 -54.98
CA ALA A 912 -16.48 -115.15 -56.10
C ALA A 912 -17.91 -115.48 -55.61
N VAL A 913 -18.90 -115.09 -56.41
CA VAL A 913 -20.29 -115.49 -56.27
C VAL A 913 -20.44 -116.93 -56.75
N GLN A 914 -20.96 -117.81 -55.90
CA GLN A 914 -21.73 -118.98 -56.36
C GLN A 914 -22.75 -119.37 -55.29
N LEU A 915 -24.01 -119.05 -55.58
CA LEU A 915 -25.19 -119.54 -54.88
C LEU A 915 -25.56 -120.89 -55.48
N SER A 916 -25.40 -121.98 -54.73
CA SER A 916 -25.97 -123.28 -55.08
C SER A 916 -26.75 -123.83 -53.89
N GLY A 917 -28.08 -123.87 -54.00
CA GLY A 917 -28.94 -124.51 -53.00
C GLY A 917 -30.39 -124.06 -53.02
N GLY A 918 -31.05 -124.07 -54.17
CA GLY A 918 -32.49 -123.81 -54.27
C GLY A 918 -33.03 -124.05 -55.69
N ASN A 919 -33.65 -125.22 -55.91
CA ASN A 919 -34.26 -125.72 -57.16
C ASN A 919 -33.36 -125.64 -58.45
N PRO A 920 -32.79 -126.78 -58.92
CA PRO A 920 -31.87 -126.79 -60.06
C PRO A 920 -32.50 -126.31 -61.39
N ARG A 921 -33.79 -126.52 -61.60
CA ARG A 921 -34.52 -126.03 -62.79
C ARG A 921 -34.66 -124.50 -62.80
N LEU A 922 -34.80 -123.88 -61.63
CA LEU A 922 -34.93 -122.42 -61.50
C LEU A 922 -33.58 -121.70 -61.72
N ASN A 923 -32.50 -122.31 -61.25
CA ASN A 923 -31.15 -121.86 -61.55
C ASN A 923 -30.83 -122.01 -63.05
N GLN A 924 -31.29 -123.09 -63.68
CA GLN A 924 -31.17 -123.28 -65.13
C GLN A 924 -31.96 -122.23 -65.91
N LEU A 925 -33.18 -121.87 -65.47
CA LEU A 925 -33.98 -120.80 -66.08
C LEU A 925 -33.25 -119.45 -65.99
N CYS A 926 -32.80 -119.05 -64.81
CA CYS A 926 -32.08 -117.78 -64.61
C CYS A 926 -30.78 -117.73 -65.45
N ALA A 927 -30.01 -118.82 -65.46
CA ALA A 927 -28.76 -118.88 -66.21
C ALA A 927 -28.99 -118.82 -67.74
N ARG A 928 -29.93 -119.61 -68.28
CA ARG A 928 -30.24 -119.59 -69.72
C ARG A 928 -30.91 -118.30 -70.16
N TRP A 929 -31.80 -117.72 -69.34
CA TRP A 929 -32.39 -116.41 -69.61
C TRP A 929 -31.30 -115.34 -69.74
N GLN A 930 -30.37 -115.31 -68.79
CA GLN A 930 -29.25 -114.35 -68.82
C GLN A 930 -28.33 -114.59 -70.02
N GLN A 931 -28.08 -115.85 -70.39
CA GLN A 931 -27.27 -116.20 -71.56
C GLN A 931 -27.94 -115.80 -72.89
N VAL A 932 -29.21 -116.15 -73.11
CA VAL A 932 -29.97 -115.79 -74.32
C VAL A 932 -30.13 -114.27 -74.43
N TRP A 933 -30.36 -113.59 -73.30
CA TRP A 933 -30.42 -112.12 -73.26
C TRP A 933 -29.09 -111.49 -73.69
N LEU A 934 -27.95 -112.02 -73.21
CA LEU A 934 -26.63 -111.56 -73.63
C LEU A 934 -26.34 -111.84 -75.11
N LEU A 935 -26.70 -113.03 -75.62
CA LEU A 935 -26.56 -113.37 -77.04
C LEU A 935 -27.41 -112.45 -77.94
N ALA A 936 -28.65 -112.14 -77.53
CA ALA A 936 -29.53 -111.25 -78.26
C ALA A 936 -29.00 -109.80 -78.28
N LEU A 937 -28.45 -109.33 -77.15
CA LEU A 937 -27.82 -108.01 -77.07
C LEU A 937 -26.54 -107.91 -77.90
N ASP A 938 -25.72 -108.97 -77.91
CA ASP A 938 -24.49 -109.02 -78.70
C ASP A 938 -24.81 -109.02 -80.20
N ARG A 939 -25.82 -109.81 -80.62
CA ARG A 939 -26.34 -109.79 -82.00
C ARG A 939 -26.91 -108.43 -82.40
N GLN A 940 -27.69 -107.78 -81.52
CA GLN A 940 -28.22 -106.44 -81.77
C GLN A 940 -27.09 -105.42 -81.94
N ARG A 941 -26.03 -105.53 -81.13
CA ARG A 941 -24.82 -104.70 -81.26
C ARG A 941 -24.12 -104.96 -82.60
N LYS A 942 -23.93 -106.22 -83.01
CA LYS A 942 -23.32 -106.56 -84.31
C LYS A 942 -24.15 -106.07 -85.51
N LEU A 943 -25.47 -106.16 -85.45
CA LEU A 943 -26.37 -105.67 -86.51
C LEU A 943 -26.35 -104.14 -86.60
N ASN A 944 -26.40 -103.44 -85.46
CA ASN A 944 -26.31 -101.98 -85.41
C ASN A 944 -24.92 -101.48 -85.83
N ASP A 945 -23.83 -102.10 -85.36
CA ASP A 945 -22.47 -101.78 -85.81
C ASP A 945 -22.31 -102.04 -87.32
N GLY A 946 -22.96 -103.09 -87.85
CA GLY A 946 -23.00 -103.39 -89.28
C GLY A 946 -23.76 -102.33 -90.07
N LEU A 947 -24.91 -101.88 -89.56
CA LEU A 947 -25.68 -100.79 -90.15
C LEU A 947 -24.90 -99.47 -90.10
N ASP A 948 -24.28 -99.14 -88.98
CA ASP A 948 -23.47 -97.92 -88.82
C ASP A 948 -22.27 -97.93 -89.76
N ARG A 949 -21.59 -99.07 -89.95
CA ARG A 949 -20.50 -99.19 -90.95
C ARG A 949 -20.98 -99.01 -92.39
N LEU A 950 -22.15 -99.56 -92.73
CA LEU A 950 -22.73 -99.41 -94.08
C LEU A 950 -23.31 -97.99 -94.29
N GLU A 951 -23.87 -97.37 -93.25
CA GLU A 951 -24.32 -95.97 -93.27
C GLU A 951 -23.15 -94.99 -93.30
N GLU A 952 -22.03 -95.27 -92.62
CA GLU A 952 -20.79 -94.49 -92.76
C GLU A 952 -20.17 -94.65 -94.16
N ALA A 953 -20.22 -95.84 -94.75
CA ALA A 953 -19.84 -96.04 -96.16
C ALA A 953 -20.75 -95.22 -97.10
N ARG A 954 -22.07 -95.19 -96.86
CA ARG A 954 -23.03 -94.38 -97.62
C ARG A 954 -22.93 -92.87 -97.37
N ARG A 955 -22.53 -92.44 -96.17
CA ARG A 955 -22.26 -91.02 -95.83
C ARG A 955 -20.92 -90.55 -96.40
N ARG A 956 -19.92 -91.44 -96.55
CA ARG A 956 -18.68 -91.15 -97.31
C ARG A 956 -18.94 -90.98 -98.81
N ASP A 957 -19.95 -91.64 -99.37
CA ASP A 957 -20.41 -91.45 -100.76
C ASP A 957 -21.36 -90.24 -100.97
N ARG A 958 -21.72 -89.50 -99.89
CA ARG A 958 -22.60 -88.31 -99.93
C ARG A 958 -22.11 -87.18 -99.01
N ALA A 959 -21.04 -86.49 -99.40
CA ALA A 959 -20.85 -85.07 -99.06
C ALA A 959 -21.31 -84.24 -100.29
N PRO A 960 -21.85 -82.99 -100.18
CA PRO A 960 -21.32 -81.93 -99.32
C PRO A 960 -22.31 -80.81 -98.82
N LEU A 961 -21.74 -79.86 -98.06
CA LEU A 961 -22.11 -78.43 -97.90
C LEU A 961 -23.31 -77.98 -97.01
N GLY A 962 -23.00 -77.01 -96.13
CA GLY A 962 -23.90 -75.93 -95.69
C GLY A 962 -24.21 -75.92 -94.19
N GLU A 963 -23.39 -75.28 -93.35
CA GLU A 963 -23.54 -73.88 -92.85
C GLU A 963 -24.63 -73.71 -91.78
N MET A 964 -24.25 -73.38 -90.52
CA MET A 964 -24.24 -72.02 -89.94
C MET A 964 -25.68 -71.51 -89.62
N LEU A 965 -26.07 -70.89 -88.50
CA LEU A 965 -25.43 -70.11 -87.46
C LEU A 965 -26.31 -70.12 -86.17
N TRP A 966 -25.63 -70.02 -85.02
CA TRP A 966 -25.91 -69.16 -83.84
C TRP A 966 -27.35 -68.81 -83.42
N LYS A 967 -27.70 -69.29 -82.21
CA LYS A 967 -28.16 -68.59 -80.96
C LYS A 967 -29.04 -67.32 -81.09
N PRO A 968 -29.93 -67.04 -80.11
CA PRO A 968 -29.79 -67.30 -78.66
C PRO A 968 -30.71 -68.38 -78.09
#